data_AF-A0A5S4WR78-F1
#
_entry.id   AF-A0A5S4WR78-F1
#
_cell.length_a   1.000
_cell.length_b   1.000
_cell.length_c   1.000
_cell.angle_alpha   90.00
_cell.angle_beta   90.00
_cell.angle_gamma   90.00
#
_symmetry.space_group_name_H-M   'P 1'
#
loop_
_entity.id
_entity.type
_entity.pdbx_description
1 polymer ?
#
loop_
_entity_poly.entity_id
_entity_poly.type
_entity_poly.pdbx_seq_one_letter_code
_entity_poly.pdbx_strand_id
1 'polypeptide(L)'
;MRRASTQDNLLSDDPFYTVVGNSIQGSYIPADAGGSTSGNSTSGPVMSVTAGGITINLILDAAAQAAPASFKNGLQQAVAILAANITDKITVNINIDYSGTGGGAAAGPDSGYYETYAWTRSELINNASVGDTTFNKLPTGSTIQGQSNVAIWNAQLKLWGVIGANDTTTDDASANFSTDINSNLLVGVALHELTHAMGRVPYGSAPDVFDFYRFTSPGARLFQGSATAPAAYFSLDGGVTKIADYGQNSDPSDFLNSGVQGPNDPFNEYYTSTTIQGLTTIDLKQLDALGFHLAIDSPTTIEAYGSTSLLQAGSNYFMNPVAGGAGPELKYSGSGVVVGQFGGYTPIGVEAVTNGYEVAWKNTSTGQYSVWSTDTSGNYTGNFYMPGPGNSAAFETLETSFHQDLNGDGIIGLARSAMISSTEAIGTTALDLVGGNYSLDPVAGGTGPTVKYQGAPVTIGQFGAYVPLGAEQISNGYEVAWKNATTGQYSVWSTDSNGNYTGNLYMPGPGNATAFEALETSFHQDLNGDGTIGVRSSVIEAIGATALVSSANNYLLNPVGGGTGPALKYQGAVVNAGQFGSYVPIGAEAVSNGYEVAWKNAATGQYSVWSTDSDGNYTGNFYMPGPGNTNAFQSLEISFQQDLNGDGTIGTPRLSNTVAAVARDGFTFAVDASGPSSPGTVGASQLQIRTTDAGDVIGQLEAGTGSGLGEPIVGDGGHHFTFHQDLLGAFILYH
;
A
#
# COMPACT_ATOMS: atom_id res chain seq x y z
N MET A 1 2.00 -87.42 -24.92
CA MET A 1 3.35 -87.48 -24.29
C MET A 1 3.64 -86.11 -23.71
N ARG A 2 3.56 -85.99 -22.38
CA ARG A 2 4.01 -84.84 -21.59
C ARG A 2 5.53 -84.95 -21.39
N ARG A 3 6.27 -83.84 -21.52
CA ARG A 3 7.51 -83.50 -20.80
C ARG A 3 7.53 -81.96 -20.73
N ALA A 4 7.06 -81.33 -19.65
CA ALA A 4 7.74 -81.13 -18.36
C ALA A 4 9.05 -80.34 -18.54
N SER A 5 8.94 -79.01 -18.65
CA SER A 5 9.99 -78.08 -18.22
C SER A 5 9.72 -77.75 -16.76
N THR A 6 10.67 -78.09 -15.90
CA THR A 6 10.69 -77.74 -14.49
C THR A 6 10.82 -76.22 -14.37
N GLN A 7 9.68 -75.60 -14.15
CA GLN A 7 9.57 -74.32 -13.47
C GLN A 7 9.97 -74.62 -12.02
N ASP A 8 11.22 -74.33 -11.66
CA ASP A 8 11.56 -74.15 -10.25
C ASP A 8 10.83 -72.88 -9.82
N ASN A 9 9.60 -73.08 -9.36
CA ASN A 9 8.86 -72.13 -8.55
C ASN A 9 9.71 -71.89 -7.29
N LEU A 10 10.44 -70.76 -7.25
CA LEU A 10 10.70 -70.10 -5.98
C LEU A 10 9.30 -69.75 -5.42
N LEU A 11 8.88 -70.56 -4.45
CA LEU A 11 7.61 -70.45 -3.77
C LEU A 11 7.69 -69.20 -2.86
N SER A 12 6.89 -68.19 -3.22
CA SER A 12 6.62 -66.91 -2.53
C SER A 12 7.83 -66.17 -1.95
N ASP A 13 8.22 -65.07 -2.61
CA ASP A 13 9.05 -63.98 -2.06
C ASP A 13 8.37 -63.23 -0.89
N ASP A 14 7.31 -63.78 -0.28
CA ASP A 14 6.67 -63.23 0.91
C ASP A 14 7.22 -63.96 2.15
N PRO A 15 7.68 -63.22 3.17
CA PRO A 15 8.13 -63.81 4.42
C PRO A 15 6.89 -64.34 5.14
N PHE A 16 7.04 -65.47 5.82
CA PHE A 16 5.98 -65.94 6.70
C PHE A 16 5.94 -65.08 7.95
N TYR A 17 5.10 -64.04 7.97
CA TYR A 17 4.86 -63.25 9.16
C TYR A 17 4.01 -64.01 10.18
N THR A 18 4.47 -64.01 11.42
CA THR A 18 3.75 -64.49 12.61
C THR A 18 3.39 -63.31 13.50
N VAL A 19 2.20 -63.34 14.08
CA VAL A 19 1.71 -62.27 14.97
C VAL A 19 1.51 -62.84 16.37
N VAL A 20 2.21 -62.28 17.35
CA VAL A 20 2.09 -62.65 18.77
C VAL A 20 1.68 -61.43 19.57
N GLY A 21 0.40 -61.39 19.98
CA GLY A 21 -0.19 -60.20 20.59
C GLY A 21 -0.23 -59.06 19.58
N ASN A 22 0.54 -57.99 19.85
CA ASN A 22 0.68 -56.84 18.96
C ASN A 22 1.94 -56.88 18.09
N SER A 23 2.85 -57.82 18.36
CA SER A 23 4.15 -57.92 17.69
C SER A 23 4.02 -58.73 16.41
N ILE A 24 4.62 -58.20 15.34
CA ILE A 24 4.76 -58.84 14.03
C ILE A 24 6.22 -59.32 13.94
N GLN A 25 6.41 -60.57 13.53
CA GLN A 25 7.73 -61.19 13.36
C GLN A 25 7.77 -62.03 12.07
N GLY A 26 8.77 -61.80 11.23
CA GLY A 26 9.05 -62.53 9.99
C GLY A 26 10.55 -62.66 9.75
N SER A 27 10.92 -63.33 8.64
CA SER A 27 12.27 -63.30 8.10
C SER A 27 12.26 -63.68 6.62
N TYR A 28 13.04 -62.99 5.80
CA TYR A 28 13.26 -63.30 4.38
C TYR A 28 14.44 -64.26 4.15
N ILE A 29 15.11 -64.73 5.21
CA ILE A 29 16.18 -65.73 5.10
C ILE A 29 15.56 -67.15 5.11
N PRO A 30 15.78 -67.99 4.08
CA PRO A 30 15.20 -69.34 4.01
C PRO A 30 15.64 -70.25 5.17
N ALA A 31 14.72 -71.05 5.71
CA ALA A 31 14.96 -71.92 6.86
C ALA A 31 15.84 -73.17 6.59
N ASP A 32 16.36 -73.38 5.38
CA ASP A 32 17.11 -74.58 5.00
C ASP A 32 18.63 -74.34 4.95
N ALA A 33 19.21 -74.02 6.11
CA ALA A 33 20.66 -74.09 6.32
C ALA A 33 21.02 -74.54 7.75
N GLY A 34 20.39 -75.61 8.25
CA GLY A 34 20.92 -76.39 9.39
C GLY A 34 21.32 -75.62 10.66
N GLY A 35 20.67 -74.50 10.96
CA GLY A 35 20.92 -73.64 12.12
C GLY A 35 19.62 -73.28 12.84
N SER A 36 19.62 -73.44 14.15
CA SER A 36 18.47 -73.31 15.05
C SER A 36 17.65 -72.03 14.84
N THR A 37 16.33 -72.20 14.68
CA THR A 37 15.30 -71.18 14.86
C THR A 37 15.18 -70.82 16.34
N SER A 38 16.18 -70.12 16.88
CA SER A 38 16.08 -69.50 18.20
C SER A 38 17.22 -68.52 18.45
N GLY A 39 16.89 -67.24 18.48
CA GLY A 39 17.50 -66.29 19.41
C GLY A 39 18.79 -65.60 18.98
N ASN A 40 18.70 -64.28 18.95
CA ASN A 40 19.70 -63.36 19.52
C ASN A 40 21.15 -63.62 19.09
N SER A 41 21.53 -63.15 17.91
CA SER A 41 22.94 -63.01 17.55
C SER A 41 23.12 -62.00 16.41
N THR A 42 23.18 -60.72 16.77
CA THR A 42 23.89 -59.66 16.02
C THR A 42 25.42 -59.90 16.02
N SER A 43 25.87 -61.15 15.87
CA SER A 43 27.27 -61.57 16.01
C SER A 43 27.93 -61.90 14.66
N GLY A 44 27.47 -61.28 13.58
CA GLY A 44 28.21 -61.18 12.32
C GLY A 44 29.10 -59.94 12.31
N PRO A 45 30.19 -59.90 11.53
CA PRO A 45 30.89 -58.65 11.26
C PRO A 45 29.94 -57.67 10.57
N VAL A 46 29.99 -56.43 11.03
CA VAL A 46 29.06 -55.38 10.63
C VAL A 46 29.74 -54.44 9.62
N MET A 47 29.09 -54.23 8.49
CA MET A 47 29.36 -53.11 7.61
C MET A 47 28.44 -51.96 8.00
N SER A 48 28.99 -50.96 8.70
CA SER A 48 28.25 -49.79 9.14
C SER A 48 28.58 -48.59 8.26
N VAL A 49 27.54 -47.88 7.82
CA VAL A 49 27.70 -46.54 7.26
C VAL A 49 26.82 -45.56 8.03
N THR A 50 27.43 -44.48 8.48
CA THR A 50 26.75 -43.36 9.14
C THR A 50 27.01 -42.11 8.33
N ALA A 51 25.94 -41.55 7.76
CA ALA A 51 25.93 -40.28 7.04
C ALA A 51 24.54 -39.65 7.19
N GLY A 52 24.40 -38.34 7.01
CA GLY A 52 23.11 -37.63 7.06
C GLY A 52 22.43 -37.54 8.44
N GLY A 53 22.63 -38.53 9.31
CA GLY A 53 22.02 -38.67 10.63
C GLY A 53 21.77 -40.15 10.96
N ILE A 54 21.46 -40.95 9.95
CA ILE A 54 21.15 -42.39 10.09
C ILE A 54 22.40 -43.25 10.08
N THR A 55 22.35 -44.36 10.81
CA THR A 55 23.30 -45.46 10.72
C THR A 55 22.59 -46.68 10.16
N ILE A 56 23.13 -47.25 9.08
CA ILE A 56 22.63 -48.53 8.54
C ILE A 56 23.75 -49.54 8.71
N ASN A 57 23.44 -50.61 9.43
CA ASN A 57 24.31 -51.72 9.75
C ASN A 57 23.91 -52.91 8.90
N LEU A 58 24.80 -53.35 8.00
CA LEU A 58 24.64 -54.63 7.31
C LEU A 58 25.36 -55.72 8.12
N ILE A 59 24.59 -56.66 8.66
CA ILE A 59 25.10 -57.79 9.44
C ILE A 59 25.30 -58.95 8.46
N LEU A 60 26.56 -59.21 8.11
CA LEU A 60 26.89 -60.18 7.06
C LEU A 60 26.92 -61.60 7.61
N ASP A 61 26.17 -62.50 7.00
CA ASP A 61 26.29 -63.94 7.24
C ASP A 61 27.66 -64.48 6.75
N ALA A 62 27.93 -65.77 6.95
CA ALA A 62 29.21 -66.37 6.56
C ALA A 62 29.45 -66.30 5.04
N ALA A 63 28.40 -66.46 4.22
CA ALA A 63 28.51 -66.40 2.77
C ALA A 63 28.77 -64.98 2.26
N ALA A 64 28.04 -63.99 2.79
CA ALA A 64 28.17 -62.57 2.47
C ALA A 64 29.55 -62.01 2.89
N GLN A 65 30.11 -62.52 3.99
CA GLN A 65 31.49 -62.21 4.38
C GLN A 65 32.51 -62.71 3.35
N ALA A 66 32.34 -63.95 2.89
CA ALA A 66 33.21 -64.59 1.91
C ALA A 66 32.96 -64.10 0.47
N ALA A 67 31.90 -63.34 0.23
CA ALA A 67 31.50 -62.83 -1.07
C ALA A 67 32.59 -61.94 -1.72
N PRO A 68 32.57 -61.81 -3.07
CA PRO A 68 33.51 -60.97 -3.79
C PRO A 68 33.57 -59.53 -3.28
N ALA A 69 34.73 -58.88 -3.43
CA ALA A 69 34.89 -57.48 -3.04
C ALA A 69 33.91 -56.55 -3.80
N SER A 70 33.60 -56.87 -5.07
CA SER A 70 32.59 -56.15 -5.84
C SER A 70 31.21 -56.18 -5.17
N PHE A 71 30.84 -57.31 -4.55
CA PHE A 71 29.58 -57.42 -3.82
C PHE A 71 29.53 -56.47 -2.62
N LYS A 72 30.52 -56.62 -1.74
CA LYS A 72 30.62 -55.79 -0.52
C LYS A 72 30.76 -54.30 -0.83
N ASN A 73 31.52 -53.93 -1.86
CA ASN A 73 31.67 -52.54 -2.26
C ASN A 73 30.36 -51.94 -2.80
N GLY A 74 29.58 -52.72 -3.57
CA GLY A 74 28.29 -52.27 -4.08
C GLY A 74 27.27 -52.05 -2.95
N LEU A 75 27.21 -52.98 -1.98
CA LEU A 75 26.41 -52.81 -0.76
C LEU A 75 26.84 -51.56 0.01
N GLN A 76 28.13 -51.38 0.27
CA GLN A 76 28.65 -50.23 1.00
C GLN A 76 28.29 -48.91 0.30
N GLN A 77 28.36 -48.88 -1.04
CA GLN A 77 28.02 -47.70 -1.83
C GLN A 77 26.51 -47.40 -1.78
N ALA A 78 25.64 -48.42 -1.88
CA ALA A 78 24.20 -48.25 -1.77
C ALA A 78 23.81 -47.69 -0.40
N VAL A 79 24.37 -48.25 0.69
CA VAL A 79 24.13 -47.75 2.04
C VAL A 79 24.64 -46.33 2.21
N ALA A 80 25.80 -45.99 1.63
CA ALA A 80 26.31 -44.62 1.66
C ALA A 80 25.38 -43.62 0.94
N ILE A 81 24.78 -44.02 -0.17
CA ILE A 81 23.78 -43.22 -0.88
C ILE A 81 22.52 -43.03 -0.02
N LEU A 82 21.99 -44.10 0.59
CA LEU A 82 20.82 -44.01 1.48
C LEU A 82 21.11 -43.12 2.68
N ALA A 83 22.21 -43.38 3.40
CA ALA A 83 22.57 -42.61 4.58
C ALA A 83 22.85 -41.14 4.25
N ALA A 84 23.43 -40.82 3.09
CA ALA A 84 23.62 -39.43 2.68
C ALA A 84 22.30 -38.68 2.42
N ASN A 85 21.21 -39.39 2.14
CA ASN A 85 19.92 -38.80 1.81
C ASN A 85 18.90 -38.86 2.95
N ILE A 86 19.22 -39.45 4.11
CA ILE A 86 18.31 -39.61 5.26
C ILE A 86 18.95 -39.02 6.52
N THR A 87 18.19 -38.22 7.27
CA THR A 87 18.66 -37.45 8.43
C THR A 87 18.20 -38.00 9.78
N ASP A 88 17.34 -39.00 9.78
CA ASP A 88 16.87 -39.68 10.98
C ASP A 88 18.01 -40.21 11.83
N LYS A 89 18.04 -39.88 13.11
CA LYS A 89 19.12 -40.28 14.03
C LYS A 89 18.89 -41.67 14.63
N ILE A 90 18.73 -42.66 13.78
CA ILE A 90 18.44 -44.04 14.16
C ILE A 90 19.49 -45.01 13.61
N THR A 91 19.52 -46.22 14.18
CA THR A 91 20.29 -47.36 13.66
C THR A 91 19.34 -48.43 13.14
N VAL A 92 19.45 -48.74 11.85
CA VAL A 92 18.73 -49.84 11.19
C VAL A 92 19.71 -50.99 10.93
N ASN A 93 19.40 -52.18 11.45
CA ASN A 93 20.23 -53.37 11.33
C ASN A 93 19.59 -54.36 10.34
N ILE A 94 20.30 -54.67 9.26
CA ILE A 94 19.78 -55.52 8.19
C ILE A 94 20.68 -56.76 8.07
N ASN A 95 20.11 -57.94 8.26
CA ASN A 95 20.83 -59.20 8.04
C ASN A 95 20.97 -59.48 6.55
N ILE A 96 22.20 -59.75 6.10
CA ILE A 96 22.51 -59.98 4.70
C ILE A 96 22.90 -61.43 4.48
N ASP A 97 22.13 -62.11 3.64
CA ASP A 97 22.45 -63.42 3.07
C ASP A 97 22.96 -63.26 1.62
N TYR A 98 23.93 -64.08 1.24
CA TYR A 98 24.49 -64.13 -0.10
C TYR A 98 24.46 -65.57 -0.62
N SER A 99 23.32 -65.98 -1.15
CA SER A 99 23.06 -67.36 -1.54
C SER A 99 22.20 -67.44 -2.80
N GLY A 100 22.07 -68.63 -3.39
CA GLY A 100 21.22 -68.84 -4.57
C GLY A 100 21.79 -68.30 -5.89
N THR A 101 21.02 -68.52 -6.96
CA THR A 101 21.31 -68.13 -8.36
C THR A 101 20.01 -67.72 -9.06
N GLY A 102 20.09 -66.90 -10.10
CA GLY A 102 18.94 -66.37 -10.83
C GLY A 102 18.98 -64.85 -11.01
N GLY A 103 20.00 -64.18 -10.47
CA GLY A 103 20.24 -62.74 -10.62
C GLY A 103 19.27 -61.84 -9.83
N GLY A 104 18.41 -62.41 -8.98
CA GLY A 104 17.43 -61.68 -8.17
C GLY A 104 17.91 -61.39 -6.76
N ALA A 105 17.19 -60.52 -6.07
CA ALA A 105 17.36 -60.26 -4.65
C ALA A 105 15.96 -60.07 -4.03
N ALA A 106 15.87 -60.20 -2.71
CA ALA A 106 14.62 -60.00 -1.97
C ALA A 106 14.94 -59.51 -0.57
N ALA A 107 14.12 -58.60 -0.05
CA ALA A 107 14.30 -58.06 1.29
C ALA A 107 12.98 -57.59 1.88
N GLY A 108 12.98 -57.42 3.19
CA GLY A 108 11.86 -56.78 3.88
C GLY A 108 12.05 -56.74 5.39
N PRO A 109 11.10 -56.10 6.09
CA PRO A 109 11.18 -55.91 7.53
C PRO A 109 10.93 -57.23 8.26
N ASP A 110 11.65 -57.45 9.35
CA ASP A 110 11.56 -58.69 10.13
C ASP A 110 10.71 -58.51 11.39
N SER A 111 10.66 -57.30 11.95
CA SER A 111 9.87 -57.02 13.15
C SER A 111 9.09 -55.71 13.07
N GLY A 112 7.94 -55.70 13.75
CA GLY A 112 7.08 -54.53 13.86
C GLY A 112 5.97 -54.68 14.90
N TYR A 113 5.09 -53.68 14.96
CA TYR A 113 3.88 -53.70 15.77
C TYR A 113 2.64 -53.34 14.96
N TYR A 114 1.49 -53.84 15.39
CA TYR A 114 0.22 -53.27 14.95
C TYR A 114 -0.11 -52.01 15.75
N GLU A 115 -0.43 -50.92 15.07
CA GLU A 115 -0.86 -49.70 15.72
C GLU A 115 -2.15 -49.18 15.13
N THR A 116 -2.82 -48.27 15.84
CA THR A 116 -4.08 -47.72 15.33
C THR A 116 -3.83 -46.70 14.23
N TYR A 117 -4.69 -46.66 13.21
CA TYR A 117 -4.58 -45.68 12.13
C TYR A 117 -4.53 -44.23 12.63
N ALA A 118 -5.37 -43.89 13.62
CA ALA A 118 -5.38 -42.55 14.20
C ALA A 118 -4.03 -42.17 14.80
N TRP A 119 -3.40 -43.11 15.50
CA TRP A 119 -2.08 -42.92 16.08
C TRP A 119 -1.01 -42.83 14.99
N THR A 120 -0.96 -43.76 14.03
CA THR A 120 0.02 -43.74 12.94
C THR A 120 -0.05 -42.45 12.14
N ARG A 121 -1.27 -42.00 11.79
CA ARG A 121 -1.48 -40.72 11.11
C ARG A 121 -0.94 -39.55 11.93
N SER A 122 -1.13 -39.59 13.25
CA SER A 122 -0.61 -38.53 14.12
C SER A 122 0.91 -38.53 14.20
N GLU A 123 1.56 -39.69 14.23
CA GLU A 123 3.02 -39.77 14.22
C GLU A 123 3.60 -39.26 12.91
N LEU A 124 3.02 -39.65 11.76
CA LEU A 124 3.43 -39.16 10.44
C LEU A 124 3.35 -37.63 10.35
N ILE A 125 2.27 -37.02 10.85
CA ILE A 125 2.07 -35.56 10.77
C ILE A 125 2.93 -34.81 11.79
N ASN A 126 2.99 -35.29 13.03
CA ASN A 126 3.65 -34.58 14.13
C ASN A 126 5.18 -34.67 14.03
N ASN A 127 5.69 -35.74 13.44
CA ASN A 127 7.12 -35.93 13.20
C ASN A 127 7.48 -35.64 11.73
N ALA A 128 6.67 -34.88 10.99
CA ALA A 128 7.05 -34.43 9.65
C ALA A 128 8.12 -33.33 9.73
N SER A 129 8.99 -33.24 8.72
CA SER A 129 9.87 -32.08 8.54
C SER A 129 9.07 -30.79 8.46
N VAL A 130 9.65 -29.68 8.91
CA VAL A 130 8.97 -28.36 8.85
C VAL A 130 8.66 -28.01 7.39
N GLY A 131 7.38 -27.81 7.09
CA GLY A 131 6.93 -27.48 5.73
C GLY A 131 6.67 -28.69 4.83
N ASP A 132 6.95 -29.90 5.32
CA ASP A 132 6.53 -31.11 4.63
C ASP A 132 5.00 -31.27 4.66
N THR A 133 4.43 -31.59 3.50
CA THR A 133 2.99 -31.72 3.29
C THR A 133 2.56 -33.10 2.82
N THR A 134 3.50 -34.05 2.70
CA THR A 134 3.29 -35.43 2.24
C THR A 134 2.10 -36.11 2.93
N PHE A 135 1.94 -35.87 4.24
CA PHE A 135 0.92 -36.54 5.07
C PHE A 135 -0.45 -35.83 5.11
N ASN A 136 -0.56 -34.62 4.57
CA ASN A 136 -1.73 -33.74 4.78
C ASN A 136 -3.03 -34.27 4.17
N LYS A 137 -2.93 -35.14 3.16
CA LYS A 137 -4.10 -35.74 2.48
C LYS A 137 -4.51 -37.09 3.03
N LEU A 138 -3.87 -37.57 4.10
CA LEU A 138 -4.32 -38.77 4.81
C LEU A 138 -5.71 -38.53 5.45
N PRO A 139 -6.70 -39.44 5.23
CA PRO A 139 -8.04 -39.30 5.77
C PRO A 139 -8.09 -38.97 7.26
N THR A 140 -8.96 -38.04 7.66
CA THR A 140 -9.19 -37.75 9.07
C THR A 140 -10.12 -38.79 9.68
N GLY A 141 -9.86 -39.21 10.93
CA GLY A 141 -10.67 -40.19 11.65
C GLY A 141 -9.87 -41.37 12.18
N SER A 142 -10.58 -42.40 12.64
CA SER A 142 -9.97 -43.58 13.28
C SER A 142 -9.71 -44.75 12.33
N THR A 143 -10.09 -44.63 11.07
CA THR A 143 -9.92 -45.70 10.07
C THR A 143 -9.52 -45.15 8.71
N ILE A 144 -8.77 -45.93 7.95
CA ILE A 144 -8.48 -45.70 6.53
C ILE A 144 -9.16 -46.78 5.69
N GLN A 145 -10.14 -46.40 4.87
CA GLN A 145 -10.97 -47.37 4.11
C GLN A 145 -11.53 -48.52 4.97
N GLY A 146 -11.96 -48.20 6.19
CA GLY A 146 -12.52 -49.17 7.14
C GLY A 146 -11.48 -49.98 7.93
N GLN A 147 -10.19 -49.82 7.67
CA GLN A 147 -9.11 -50.46 8.43
C GLN A 147 -8.71 -49.60 9.64
N SER A 148 -8.71 -50.20 10.83
CA SER A 148 -8.31 -49.52 12.08
C SER A 148 -6.88 -49.81 12.52
N ASN A 149 -6.32 -50.93 12.07
CA ASN A 149 -4.99 -51.41 12.47
C ASN A 149 -4.04 -51.29 11.30
N VAL A 150 -2.80 -50.89 11.60
CA VAL A 150 -1.75 -50.62 10.63
C VAL A 150 -0.50 -51.35 11.08
N ALA A 151 0.14 -52.09 10.19
CA ALA A 151 1.45 -52.68 10.46
C ALA A 151 2.52 -51.59 10.38
N ILE A 152 3.34 -51.46 11.43
CA ILE A 152 4.42 -50.47 11.51
C ILE A 152 5.73 -51.21 11.77
N TRP A 153 6.73 -50.91 10.94
CA TRP A 153 8.01 -51.61 10.96
C TRP A 153 9.02 -50.98 11.91
N ASN A 154 9.98 -51.75 12.41
CA ASN A 154 10.95 -51.28 13.38
C ASN A 154 11.71 -50.01 12.95
N ALA A 155 12.06 -49.87 11.67
CA ALA A 155 12.69 -48.66 11.17
C ALA A 155 11.81 -47.40 11.40
N GLN A 156 10.49 -47.54 11.21
CA GLN A 156 9.49 -46.49 11.44
C GLN A 156 9.23 -46.27 12.94
N LEU A 157 9.18 -47.34 13.74
CA LEU A 157 9.04 -47.23 15.19
C LEU A 157 10.25 -46.52 15.82
N LYS A 158 11.46 -46.75 15.30
CA LYS A 158 12.69 -46.06 15.71
C LYS A 158 12.67 -44.59 15.35
N LEU A 159 12.25 -44.25 14.13
CA LEU A 159 12.24 -42.85 13.68
C LEU A 159 11.25 -41.99 14.48
N TRP A 160 10.13 -42.56 14.92
CA TRP A 160 9.18 -41.88 15.83
C TRP A 160 9.54 -42.00 17.33
N GLY A 161 10.65 -42.66 17.67
CA GLY A 161 11.11 -42.80 19.06
C GLY A 161 10.22 -43.71 19.94
N VAL A 162 9.39 -44.54 19.32
CA VAL A 162 8.51 -45.51 20.01
C VAL A 162 9.33 -46.66 20.60
N ILE A 163 10.31 -47.12 19.83
CA ILE A 163 11.40 -47.97 20.32
C ILE A 163 12.71 -47.18 20.26
N GLY A 164 13.70 -47.59 21.06
CA GLY A 164 14.96 -46.86 21.15
C GLY A 164 15.65 -46.75 19.78
N ALA A 165 16.21 -45.58 19.47
CA ALA A 165 16.86 -45.31 18.18
C ALA A 165 17.96 -46.33 17.79
N ASN A 166 18.58 -46.97 18.79
CA ASN A 166 19.62 -48.00 18.61
C ASN A 166 19.19 -49.36 19.21
N ASP A 167 17.89 -49.60 19.36
CA ASP A 167 17.38 -50.85 19.91
C ASP A 167 17.76 -52.03 19.02
N THR A 168 18.25 -53.11 19.64
CA THR A 168 18.66 -54.37 18.99
C THR A 168 17.98 -55.58 19.63
N THR A 169 16.91 -55.38 20.40
CA THR A 169 16.19 -56.46 21.11
C THR A 169 15.40 -57.35 20.14
N THR A 170 14.98 -56.76 19.02
CA THR A 170 14.38 -57.43 17.88
C THR A 170 15.19 -57.10 16.64
N ASP A 171 15.16 -58.02 15.69
CA ASP A 171 15.77 -57.82 14.38
C ASP A 171 14.97 -56.82 13.54
N ASP A 172 15.63 -55.90 12.82
CA ASP A 172 14.89 -54.88 12.07
C ASP A 172 14.44 -55.43 10.71
N ALA A 173 15.34 -56.09 9.98
CA ALA A 173 15.07 -56.55 8.61
C ALA A 173 16.12 -57.55 8.11
N SER A 174 15.78 -58.22 7.01
CA SER A 174 16.68 -59.13 6.30
C SER A 174 16.63 -58.91 4.79
N ALA A 175 17.74 -59.24 4.12
CA ALA A 175 17.88 -59.19 2.67
C ALA A 175 18.74 -60.36 2.15
N ASN A 176 18.28 -61.01 1.09
CA ASN A 176 19.00 -62.04 0.36
C ASN A 176 19.39 -61.53 -1.04
N PHE A 177 20.66 -61.73 -1.41
CA PHE A 177 21.19 -61.38 -2.73
C PHE A 177 21.74 -62.60 -3.46
N SER A 178 21.24 -62.87 -4.67
CA SER A 178 21.73 -63.98 -5.49
C SER A 178 23.22 -63.85 -5.82
N THR A 179 23.92 -64.98 -5.84
CA THR A 179 25.38 -65.00 -6.06
C THR A 179 25.83 -64.63 -7.47
N ASP A 180 24.89 -64.55 -8.42
CA ASP A 180 25.10 -64.25 -9.83
C ASP A 180 24.52 -62.88 -10.27
N ILE A 181 24.19 -61.99 -9.32
CA ILE A 181 23.85 -60.60 -9.63
C ILE A 181 25.02 -59.93 -10.37
N ASN A 182 24.71 -59.26 -11.48
CA ASN A 182 25.70 -58.50 -12.23
C ASN A 182 26.28 -57.38 -11.35
N SER A 183 27.59 -57.39 -11.13
CA SER A 183 28.27 -56.41 -10.27
C SER A 183 28.08 -54.95 -10.70
N ASN A 184 27.78 -54.70 -11.98
CA ASN A 184 27.52 -53.34 -12.48
C ASN A 184 26.13 -52.82 -12.11
N LEU A 185 25.22 -53.68 -11.68
CA LEU A 185 23.85 -53.34 -11.29
C LEU A 185 23.63 -53.37 -9.77
N LEU A 186 24.61 -53.88 -9.03
CA LEU A 186 24.48 -54.20 -7.63
C LEU A 186 24.12 -53.00 -6.75
N VAL A 187 24.58 -51.80 -7.08
CA VAL A 187 24.25 -50.61 -6.27
C VAL A 187 22.76 -50.30 -6.39
N GLY A 188 22.22 -50.30 -7.62
CA GLY A 188 20.78 -50.11 -7.86
C GLY A 188 19.94 -51.21 -7.23
N VAL A 189 20.35 -52.47 -7.38
CA VAL A 189 19.68 -53.63 -6.73
C VAL A 189 19.70 -53.48 -5.21
N ALA A 190 20.83 -53.11 -4.62
CA ALA A 190 20.92 -52.93 -3.18
C ALA A 190 20.09 -51.72 -2.69
N LEU A 191 20.04 -50.60 -3.42
CA LEU A 191 19.16 -49.48 -3.07
C LEU A 191 17.69 -49.89 -3.06
N HIS A 192 17.30 -50.69 -4.05
CA HIS A 192 15.97 -51.24 -4.16
C HIS A 192 15.62 -52.15 -2.98
N GLU A 193 16.43 -53.18 -2.72
CA GLU A 193 16.13 -54.16 -1.65
C GLU A 193 16.25 -53.58 -0.25
N LEU A 194 17.28 -52.77 0.02
CA LEU A 194 17.47 -52.21 1.36
C LEU A 194 16.33 -51.26 1.74
N THR A 195 15.62 -50.69 0.77
CA THR A 195 14.43 -49.87 1.06
C THR A 195 13.17 -50.70 1.26
N HIS A 196 13.07 -51.90 0.67
CA HIS A 196 12.09 -52.91 1.09
C HIS A 196 12.29 -53.29 2.56
N ALA A 197 13.53 -53.58 2.95
CA ALA A 197 13.92 -53.82 4.35
C ALA A 197 13.53 -52.68 5.31
N MET A 198 13.47 -51.44 4.81
CA MET A 198 13.08 -50.25 5.58
C MET A 198 11.57 -49.99 5.58
N GLY A 199 10.76 -50.86 4.97
CA GLY A 199 9.30 -50.80 4.98
C GLY A 199 8.64 -50.41 3.66
N ARG A 200 9.37 -50.39 2.54
CA ARG A 200 8.82 -50.17 1.18
C ARG A 200 8.08 -51.40 0.62
N VAL A 201 7.53 -52.27 1.46
CA VAL A 201 6.86 -53.52 1.04
C VAL A 201 5.51 -53.64 1.73
N PRO A 202 4.43 -54.03 1.02
CA PRO A 202 3.11 -54.17 1.63
C PRO A 202 3.02 -55.42 2.51
N TYR A 203 2.42 -55.28 3.68
CA TYR A 203 2.27 -56.35 4.66
C TYR A 203 1.28 -57.47 4.24
N GLY A 204 0.15 -57.12 3.65
CA GLY A 204 -0.95 -58.07 3.44
C GLY A 204 -2.34 -57.43 3.36
N SER A 205 -3.33 -58.04 4.00
CA SER A 205 -4.72 -57.52 4.00
C SER A 205 -4.96 -56.39 4.99
N ALA A 206 -4.07 -56.23 5.97
CA ALA A 206 -4.01 -55.05 6.83
C ALA A 206 -3.00 -54.06 6.21
N PRO A 207 -3.31 -52.76 6.19
CA PRO A 207 -2.42 -51.77 5.58
C PRO A 207 -1.17 -51.58 6.43
N ASP A 208 -0.10 -51.14 5.79
CA ASP A 208 1.04 -50.48 6.42
C ASP A 208 1.12 -49.02 5.92
N VAL A 209 2.22 -48.34 6.27
CA VAL A 209 2.46 -46.96 5.82
C VAL A 209 2.66 -46.87 4.31
N PHE A 210 3.25 -47.88 3.66
CA PHE A 210 3.44 -47.90 2.20
C PHE A 210 2.08 -47.89 1.48
N ASP A 211 1.16 -48.72 1.93
CA ASP A 211 -0.21 -48.83 1.42
C ASP A 211 -1.02 -47.51 1.55
N PHE A 212 -0.63 -46.59 2.43
CA PHE A 212 -1.21 -45.25 2.51
C PHE A 212 -0.89 -44.37 1.31
N TYR A 213 -0.18 -44.85 0.29
CA TYR A 213 0.10 -44.08 -0.92
C TYR A 213 -0.10 -44.89 -2.21
N ARG A 214 -0.63 -46.11 -2.08
CA ARG A 214 -0.89 -47.02 -3.18
C ARG A 214 -2.35 -46.97 -3.61
N PHE A 215 -2.62 -46.42 -4.79
CA PHE A 215 -3.98 -46.18 -5.30
C PHE A 215 -4.29 -46.96 -6.57
N THR A 216 -5.54 -47.39 -6.71
CA THR A 216 -6.10 -47.89 -7.98
C THR A 216 -6.89 -46.81 -8.72
N SER A 217 -7.37 -45.80 -7.99
CA SER A 217 -8.07 -44.63 -8.51
C SER A 217 -8.15 -43.53 -7.42
N PRO A 218 -8.50 -42.28 -7.75
CA PRO A 218 -8.66 -41.22 -6.75
C PRO A 218 -9.60 -41.65 -5.61
N GLY A 219 -9.12 -41.58 -4.38
CA GLY A 219 -9.84 -41.99 -3.16
C GLY A 219 -9.92 -43.50 -2.90
N ALA A 220 -9.35 -44.35 -3.76
CA ALA A 220 -9.36 -45.81 -3.61
C ALA A 220 -7.95 -46.40 -3.56
N ARG A 221 -7.59 -46.92 -2.38
CA ARG A 221 -6.32 -47.55 -2.05
C ARG A 221 -6.38 -49.06 -2.19
N LEU A 222 -5.22 -49.64 -2.48
CA LEU A 222 -5.03 -51.09 -2.57
C LEU A 222 -4.30 -51.59 -1.32
N PHE A 223 -4.98 -52.41 -0.51
CA PHE A 223 -4.41 -53.08 0.67
C PHE A 223 -4.31 -54.58 0.39
N GLN A 224 -3.18 -55.00 -0.19
CA GLN A 224 -2.94 -56.38 -0.59
C GLN A 224 -1.44 -56.66 -0.70
N GLY A 225 -1.00 -57.77 -0.10
CA GLY A 225 0.41 -58.21 -0.12
C GLY A 225 0.73 -59.33 -1.12
N SER A 226 -0.25 -60.02 -1.73
CA SER A 226 0.08 -61.12 -2.66
C SER A 226 0.62 -60.62 -4.01
N ALA A 227 1.31 -61.50 -4.74
CA ALA A 227 1.78 -61.29 -6.11
C ALA A 227 0.77 -60.50 -6.97
N THR A 228 1.34 -59.51 -7.65
CA THR A 228 0.73 -58.46 -8.47
C THR A 228 -0.50 -58.87 -9.28
N ALA A 229 -1.60 -58.11 -9.15
CA ALA A 229 -2.82 -58.37 -9.95
C ALA A 229 -3.65 -57.13 -10.35
N PRO A 230 -3.73 -56.01 -9.58
CA PRO A 230 -4.34 -54.77 -10.08
C PRO A 230 -3.32 -53.66 -10.32
N ALA A 231 -3.47 -52.95 -11.45
CA ALA A 231 -2.71 -51.73 -11.70
C ALA A 231 -2.91 -50.72 -10.57
N ALA A 232 -1.82 -50.33 -9.93
CA ALA A 232 -1.79 -49.36 -8.85
C ALA A 232 -0.70 -48.31 -9.11
N TYR A 233 -0.78 -47.18 -8.44
CA TYR A 233 0.18 -46.10 -8.58
C TYR A 233 0.44 -45.40 -7.25
N PHE A 234 1.64 -44.84 -7.15
CA PHE A 234 2.09 -43.99 -6.06
C PHE A 234 1.47 -42.60 -6.18
N SER A 235 0.88 -42.10 -5.11
CA SER A 235 0.28 -40.76 -5.05
C SER A 235 0.25 -40.21 -3.63
N LEU A 236 0.51 -38.90 -3.49
CA LEU A 236 0.50 -38.20 -2.20
C LEU A 236 -0.77 -37.36 -1.98
N ASP A 237 -1.60 -37.19 -3.01
CA ASP A 237 -2.71 -36.22 -2.99
C ASP A 237 -4.10 -36.87 -2.99
N GLY A 238 -4.21 -38.05 -2.37
CA GLY A 238 -5.46 -38.81 -2.35
C GLY A 238 -5.73 -39.57 -3.65
N GLY A 239 -4.70 -39.80 -4.47
CA GLY A 239 -4.81 -40.55 -5.72
C GLY A 239 -5.13 -39.67 -6.93
N VAL A 240 -5.04 -38.34 -6.82
CA VAL A 240 -5.36 -37.42 -7.93
C VAL A 240 -4.20 -37.37 -8.94
N THR A 241 -2.98 -37.20 -8.45
CA THR A 241 -1.76 -37.18 -9.25
C THR A 241 -1.03 -38.50 -9.14
N LYS A 242 -0.68 -39.06 -10.29
CA LYS A 242 0.16 -40.25 -10.41
C LYS A 242 1.63 -39.85 -10.42
N ILE A 243 2.40 -40.31 -9.43
CA ILE A 243 3.83 -40.01 -9.27
C ILE A 243 4.69 -41.13 -9.88
N ALA A 244 4.30 -42.39 -9.65
CA ALA A 244 4.94 -43.58 -10.24
C ALA A 244 3.88 -44.68 -10.41
N ASP A 245 4.11 -45.61 -11.34
CA ASP A 245 3.24 -46.79 -11.51
C ASP A 245 3.88 -47.98 -10.78
N TYR A 246 3.10 -48.70 -9.98
CA TYR A 246 3.57 -49.95 -9.37
C TYR A 246 3.52 -51.10 -10.38
N GLY A 247 4.47 -52.02 -10.23
CA GLY A 247 4.69 -53.19 -11.05
C GLY A 247 3.49 -54.12 -11.07
N GLN A 248 3.46 -54.98 -12.09
CA GLN A 248 2.39 -55.95 -12.29
C GLN A 248 2.93 -57.37 -12.49
N ASN A 249 4.25 -57.54 -12.46
CA ASN A 249 4.92 -58.79 -12.81
C ASN A 249 5.96 -59.24 -11.78
N SER A 250 6.33 -58.38 -10.83
CA SER A 250 7.18 -58.67 -9.66
C SER A 250 6.40 -58.44 -8.36
N ASP A 251 7.11 -58.13 -7.28
CA ASP A 251 6.55 -57.75 -5.99
C ASP A 251 5.63 -56.51 -6.12
N PRO A 252 4.61 -56.40 -5.25
CA PRO A 252 3.57 -55.38 -5.32
C PRO A 252 4.04 -53.93 -5.06
N SER A 253 5.28 -53.75 -4.64
CA SER A 253 5.91 -52.49 -4.21
C SER A 253 6.92 -51.94 -5.20
N ASP A 254 7.38 -52.76 -6.12
CA ASP A 254 8.20 -52.37 -7.25
C ASP A 254 7.47 -51.41 -8.18
N PHE A 255 8.21 -50.58 -8.90
CA PHE A 255 7.67 -49.76 -9.95
C PHE A 255 7.64 -50.50 -11.30
N LEU A 256 6.64 -50.22 -12.12
CA LEU A 256 6.48 -50.79 -13.46
C LEU A 256 7.49 -50.17 -14.41
N ASN A 257 8.43 -50.91 -15.01
CA ASN A 257 9.45 -50.33 -15.91
C ASN A 257 8.90 -49.45 -17.06
N SER A 258 7.64 -49.60 -17.45
CA SER A 258 6.98 -48.76 -18.47
C SER A 258 6.18 -47.57 -17.92
N GLY A 259 6.27 -47.34 -16.60
CA GLY A 259 5.55 -46.34 -15.84
C GLY A 259 6.10 -44.93 -15.95
N VAL A 260 5.42 -43.99 -15.28
CA VAL A 260 5.74 -42.55 -15.30
C VAL A 260 7.17 -42.24 -14.83
N GLN A 261 7.72 -43.03 -13.91
CA GLN A 261 9.09 -42.89 -13.40
C GLN A 261 10.17 -43.25 -14.44
N GLY A 262 9.79 -43.90 -15.55
CA GLY A 262 10.67 -44.24 -16.64
C GLY A 262 11.41 -45.57 -16.48
N PRO A 263 12.08 -46.05 -17.55
CA PRO A 263 12.55 -47.43 -17.64
C PRO A 263 13.81 -47.76 -16.85
N ASN A 264 14.53 -46.74 -16.38
CA ASN A 264 15.86 -46.88 -15.78
C ASN A 264 15.86 -46.64 -14.27
N ASP A 265 14.69 -46.35 -13.68
CA ASP A 265 14.55 -46.10 -12.25
C ASP A 265 14.97 -47.34 -11.43
N PRO A 266 15.70 -47.18 -10.31
CA PRO A 266 16.22 -48.29 -9.51
C PRO A 266 15.11 -49.05 -8.77
N PHE A 267 13.96 -48.44 -8.50
CA PHE A 267 12.84 -49.11 -7.84
C PHE A 267 11.95 -49.89 -8.82
N ASN A 268 12.32 -49.96 -10.10
CA ASN A 268 11.59 -50.76 -11.08
C ASN A 268 11.69 -52.28 -10.82
N GLU A 269 10.64 -53.00 -11.20
CA GLU A 269 10.47 -54.47 -11.05
C GLU A 269 11.54 -55.29 -11.77
N TYR A 270 12.13 -54.75 -12.84
CA TYR A 270 13.23 -55.39 -13.54
C TYR A 270 14.42 -54.46 -13.73
N TYR A 271 15.58 -54.90 -13.24
CA TYR A 271 16.84 -54.26 -13.53
C TYR A 271 17.26 -54.52 -14.99
N THR A 272 17.79 -53.49 -15.64
CA THR A 272 18.36 -53.56 -16.98
C THR A 272 19.78 -53.02 -16.97
N SER A 273 20.52 -53.20 -18.07
CA SER A 273 21.88 -52.64 -18.19
C SER A 273 21.95 -51.11 -18.06
N THR A 274 20.81 -50.42 -18.15
CA THR A 274 20.70 -48.97 -18.03
C THR A 274 20.08 -48.51 -16.71
N THR A 275 19.80 -49.41 -15.77
CA THR A 275 19.29 -49.04 -14.45
C THR A 275 20.25 -48.11 -13.72
N ILE A 276 19.72 -47.02 -13.20
CA ILE A 276 20.45 -46.00 -12.46
C ILE A 276 21.00 -46.61 -11.16
N GLN A 277 22.26 -46.29 -10.84
CA GLN A 277 22.97 -46.81 -9.66
C GLN A 277 22.95 -45.77 -8.51
N GLY A 278 21.79 -45.15 -8.30
CA GLY A 278 21.54 -44.05 -7.37
C GLY A 278 20.04 -43.76 -7.25
N LEU A 279 19.63 -42.99 -6.25
CA LEU A 279 18.23 -42.65 -6.01
C LEU A 279 17.75 -41.53 -6.94
N THR A 280 16.54 -41.69 -7.49
CA THR A 280 15.80 -40.65 -8.21
C THR A 280 14.96 -39.81 -7.25
N THR A 281 14.41 -38.71 -7.76
CA THR A 281 13.47 -37.87 -6.98
C THR A 281 12.20 -38.63 -6.59
N ILE A 282 11.80 -39.65 -7.35
CA ILE A 282 10.63 -40.46 -7.06
C ILE A 282 10.92 -41.42 -5.91
N ASP A 283 12.10 -42.04 -5.91
CA ASP A 283 12.57 -42.90 -4.81
C ASP A 283 12.59 -42.14 -3.48
N LEU A 284 13.10 -40.91 -3.51
CA LEU A 284 13.15 -40.04 -2.35
C LEU A 284 11.75 -39.69 -1.84
N LYS A 285 10.80 -39.33 -2.73
CA LYS A 285 9.40 -39.11 -2.34
C LYS A 285 8.77 -40.36 -1.72
N GLN A 286 9.13 -41.56 -2.19
CA GLN A 286 8.64 -42.80 -1.61
C GLN A 286 9.20 -43.02 -0.20
N LEU A 287 10.47 -42.68 0.04
CA LEU A 287 11.09 -42.74 1.38
C LEU A 287 10.48 -41.71 2.36
N ASP A 288 10.25 -40.48 1.89
CA ASP A 288 9.54 -39.44 2.66
C ASP A 288 8.12 -39.90 3.04
N ALA A 289 7.39 -40.51 2.09
CA ALA A 289 6.06 -41.07 2.34
C ALA A 289 6.05 -42.20 3.39
N LEU A 290 7.16 -42.94 3.53
CA LEU A 290 7.32 -43.95 4.58
C LEU A 290 7.61 -43.35 5.97
N GLY A 291 7.87 -42.03 6.04
CA GLY A 291 8.13 -41.28 7.27
C GLY A 291 9.59 -40.90 7.51
N PHE A 292 10.51 -41.20 6.58
CA PHE A 292 11.93 -40.84 6.74
C PHE A 292 12.19 -39.37 6.41
N HIS A 293 13.01 -38.70 7.22
CA HIS A 293 13.39 -37.31 7.00
C HIS A 293 14.55 -37.23 6.00
N LEU A 294 14.32 -36.61 4.84
CA LEU A 294 15.33 -36.52 3.80
C LEU A 294 16.37 -35.42 4.05
N ALA A 295 17.61 -35.62 3.60
CA ALA A 295 18.71 -34.64 3.68
C ALA A 295 18.57 -33.51 2.63
N ILE A 296 17.80 -33.77 1.59
CA ILE A 296 17.27 -32.77 0.67
C ILE A 296 15.80 -32.63 1.01
N ASP A 297 15.46 -31.61 1.80
CA ASP A 297 14.08 -31.23 2.05
C ASP A 297 13.31 -31.26 0.73
N SER A 298 12.14 -31.91 0.73
CA SER A 298 11.11 -31.71 -0.29
C SER A 298 11.10 -30.23 -0.67
N PRO A 299 11.34 -29.87 -1.96
CA PRO A 299 11.67 -28.51 -2.32
C PRO A 299 10.60 -27.56 -1.78
N THR A 300 11.01 -26.70 -0.85
CA THR A 300 10.12 -25.71 -0.25
C THR A 300 9.87 -24.67 -1.32
N THR A 301 8.61 -24.53 -1.74
CA THR A 301 8.22 -23.45 -2.62
C THR A 301 8.32 -22.14 -1.84
N ILE A 302 9.29 -21.31 -2.20
CA ILE A 302 9.44 -19.95 -1.66
C ILE A 302 8.39 -19.05 -2.30
N GLU A 303 8.20 -19.21 -3.61
CA GLU A 303 7.34 -18.35 -4.43
C GLU A 303 6.86 -19.13 -5.67
N ALA A 304 5.63 -18.90 -6.10
CA ALA A 304 5.00 -19.60 -7.24
C ALA A 304 3.92 -18.77 -7.95
N TYR A 305 4.12 -17.45 -8.03
CA TYR A 305 3.33 -16.55 -8.85
C TYR A 305 3.91 -16.48 -10.27
N GLY A 306 3.09 -16.09 -11.23
CA GLY A 306 3.52 -16.01 -12.63
C GLY A 306 3.80 -17.39 -13.26
N SER A 307 4.84 -17.50 -14.10
CA SER A 307 5.10 -18.71 -14.90
C SER A 307 6.25 -19.58 -14.34
N THR A 308 7.04 -19.03 -13.43
CA THR A 308 8.16 -19.71 -12.77
C THR A 308 7.96 -19.72 -11.27
N SER A 309 8.38 -20.79 -10.62
CA SER A 309 8.36 -20.95 -9.16
C SER A 309 9.79 -21.00 -8.65
N LEU A 310 10.04 -20.30 -7.55
CA LEU A 310 11.27 -20.36 -6.80
C LEU A 310 11.15 -21.43 -5.73
N LEU A 311 12.05 -22.41 -5.76
CA LEU A 311 12.09 -23.47 -4.76
C LEU A 311 13.46 -23.52 -4.09
N GLN A 312 13.48 -23.87 -2.82
CA GLN A 312 14.69 -24.26 -2.11
C GLN A 312 14.68 -25.78 -1.89
N ALA A 313 15.67 -26.48 -2.43
CA ALA A 313 15.89 -27.91 -2.18
C ALA A 313 17.24 -28.09 -1.47
N GLY A 314 17.21 -28.60 -0.23
CA GLY A 314 18.36 -28.54 0.66
C GLY A 314 18.83 -27.09 0.85
N SER A 315 20.12 -26.83 0.55
CA SER A 315 20.68 -25.47 0.63
C SER A 315 20.64 -24.69 -0.68
N ASN A 316 20.22 -25.28 -1.82
CA ASN A 316 20.27 -24.61 -3.14
C ASN A 316 18.90 -24.10 -3.58
N TYR A 317 18.90 -23.14 -4.52
CA TYR A 317 17.68 -22.60 -5.12
C TYR A 317 17.48 -23.06 -6.56
N PHE A 318 16.23 -23.33 -6.94
CA PHE A 318 15.81 -23.82 -8.25
C PHE A 318 14.65 -22.99 -8.80
N MET A 319 14.57 -22.87 -10.13
CA MET A 319 13.61 -22.01 -10.83
C MET A 319 12.77 -22.89 -11.76
N ASN A 320 11.71 -23.52 -11.24
CA ASN A 320 10.92 -24.50 -11.99
C ASN A 320 9.67 -23.87 -12.63
N PRO A 321 9.21 -24.36 -13.78
CA PRO A 321 7.93 -23.90 -14.35
C PRO A 321 6.76 -24.21 -13.41
N VAL A 322 5.86 -23.23 -13.20
CA VAL A 322 4.64 -23.40 -12.37
C VAL A 322 3.72 -24.49 -12.95
N ALA A 323 3.72 -24.65 -14.28
CA ALA A 323 2.97 -25.71 -14.98
C ALA A 323 3.51 -27.14 -14.71
N GLY A 324 4.58 -27.27 -13.93
CA GLY A 324 5.25 -28.53 -13.62
C GLY A 324 6.47 -28.79 -14.51
N GLY A 325 7.40 -29.61 -13.99
CA GLY A 325 8.69 -29.91 -14.60
C GLY A 325 9.86 -29.40 -13.78
N ALA A 326 11.09 -29.75 -14.19
CA ALA A 326 12.32 -29.27 -13.58
C ALA A 326 12.89 -28.11 -14.39
N GLY A 327 13.26 -27.02 -13.71
CA GLY A 327 14.01 -25.92 -14.27
C GLY A 327 15.44 -25.86 -13.72
N PRO A 328 16.21 -24.83 -14.09
CA PRO A 328 17.62 -24.75 -13.72
C PRO A 328 17.84 -24.42 -12.24
N GLU A 329 18.98 -24.86 -11.73
CA GLU A 329 19.54 -24.40 -10.47
C GLU A 329 20.08 -22.97 -10.63
N LEU A 330 19.85 -22.12 -9.62
CA LEU A 330 20.42 -20.77 -9.59
C LEU A 330 21.90 -20.84 -9.26
N LYS A 331 22.75 -20.24 -10.11
CA LYS A 331 24.21 -20.35 -10.01
C LYS A 331 24.89 -18.99 -9.99
N TYR A 332 25.94 -18.90 -9.18
CA TYR A 332 26.86 -17.77 -9.15
C TYR A 332 28.29 -18.26 -9.38
N SER A 333 28.97 -17.69 -10.38
CA SER A 333 30.32 -18.12 -10.81
C SER A 333 30.42 -19.62 -11.10
N GLY A 334 29.35 -20.22 -11.66
CA GLY A 334 29.30 -21.63 -12.05
C GLY A 334 29.01 -22.62 -10.92
N SER A 335 28.84 -22.17 -9.67
CA SER A 335 28.43 -22.99 -8.53
C SER A 335 26.99 -22.68 -8.11
N GLY A 336 26.27 -23.67 -7.58
CA GLY A 336 24.93 -23.49 -7.02
C GLY A 336 24.92 -22.42 -5.94
N VAL A 337 23.91 -21.56 -5.98
CA VAL A 337 23.69 -20.53 -4.96
C VAL A 337 23.09 -21.16 -3.74
N VAL A 338 23.77 -21.02 -2.59
CA VAL A 338 23.35 -21.64 -1.33
C VAL A 338 22.70 -20.64 -0.36
N VAL A 339 21.84 -21.14 0.53
CA VAL A 339 21.24 -20.38 1.64
C VAL A 339 22.33 -19.68 2.45
N GLY A 340 22.15 -18.38 2.70
CA GLY A 340 23.06 -17.56 3.48
C GLY A 340 24.35 -17.11 2.76
N GLN A 341 24.59 -17.53 1.51
CA GLN A 341 25.81 -17.19 0.76
C GLN A 341 26.05 -15.68 0.64
N PHE A 342 25.00 -14.88 0.50
CA PHE A 342 25.06 -13.44 0.30
C PHE A 342 24.67 -12.64 1.56
N GLY A 343 24.94 -13.21 2.74
CA GLY A 343 24.64 -12.58 4.02
C GLY A 343 23.15 -12.41 4.23
N GLY A 344 22.70 -11.17 4.47
CA GLY A 344 21.29 -10.87 4.76
C GLY A 344 20.33 -10.96 3.56
N TYR A 345 20.84 -11.18 2.34
CA TYR A 345 20.03 -11.30 1.13
C TYR A 345 19.47 -12.72 0.96
N THR A 346 18.16 -12.81 0.79
CA THR A 346 17.43 -14.04 0.44
C THR A 346 16.63 -13.80 -0.85
N PRO A 347 16.55 -14.79 -1.76
CA PRO A 347 15.73 -14.66 -2.95
C PRO A 347 14.25 -14.77 -2.52
N ILE A 348 13.39 -13.97 -3.14
CA ILE A 348 11.98 -13.84 -2.78
C ILE A 348 11.01 -14.08 -3.94
N GLY A 349 11.51 -14.12 -5.17
CA GLY A 349 10.69 -14.45 -6.35
C GLY A 349 11.55 -14.60 -7.60
N VAL A 350 11.02 -15.31 -8.60
CA VAL A 350 11.67 -15.51 -9.90
C VAL A 350 10.67 -15.47 -11.04
N GLU A 351 11.04 -14.88 -12.17
CA GLU A 351 10.25 -15.00 -13.39
C GLU A 351 11.13 -15.25 -14.63
N ALA A 352 10.61 -16.05 -15.56
CA ALA A 352 11.23 -16.31 -16.85
C ALA A 352 11.09 -15.09 -17.76
N VAL A 353 12.20 -14.67 -18.36
CA VAL A 353 12.27 -13.59 -19.34
C VAL A 353 12.90 -14.11 -20.64
N THR A 354 12.82 -13.33 -21.73
CA THR A 354 13.20 -13.76 -23.09
C THR A 354 14.55 -14.48 -23.21
N ASN A 355 15.54 -14.19 -22.34
CA ASN A 355 16.89 -14.76 -22.40
C ASN A 355 17.37 -15.40 -21.09
N GLY A 356 16.48 -15.75 -20.16
CA GLY A 356 16.86 -16.33 -18.87
C GLY A 356 15.82 -16.07 -17.80
N TYR A 357 16.27 -15.72 -16.61
CA TYR A 357 15.40 -15.42 -15.48
C TYR A 357 15.79 -14.11 -14.83
N GLU A 358 14.82 -13.46 -14.22
CA GLU A 358 15.03 -12.41 -13.23
C GLU A 358 14.77 -12.97 -11.83
N VAL A 359 15.67 -12.72 -10.89
CA VAL A 359 15.55 -13.23 -9.52
C VAL A 359 15.54 -12.05 -8.56
N ALA A 360 14.43 -11.83 -7.87
CA ALA A 360 14.28 -10.79 -6.88
C ALA A 360 14.87 -11.23 -5.53
N TRP A 361 15.63 -10.34 -4.89
CA TRP A 361 16.29 -10.56 -3.62
C TRP A 361 15.91 -9.46 -2.63
N LYS A 362 15.75 -9.82 -1.36
CA LYS A 362 15.52 -8.89 -0.25
C LYS A 362 16.56 -9.09 0.84
N ASN A 363 17.13 -8.00 1.31
CA ASN A 363 17.97 -8.00 2.49
C ASN A 363 17.11 -7.81 3.74
N THR A 364 16.98 -8.85 4.56
CA THR A 364 16.12 -8.79 5.76
C THR A 364 16.67 -7.86 6.84
N SER A 365 17.98 -7.60 6.85
CA SER A 365 18.63 -6.73 7.84
C SER A 365 18.54 -5.24 7.47
N THR A 366 18.56 -4.90 6.18
CA THR A 366 18.57 -3.49 5.72
C THR A 366 17.29 -3.05 5.01
N GLY A 367 16.40 -3.98 4.64
CA GLY A 367 15.20 -3.72 3.85
C GLY A 367 15.48 -3.36 2.38
N GLN A 368 16.73 -3.50 1.91
CA GLN A 368 17.09 -3.23 0.51
C GLN A 368 16.72 -4.40 -0.40
N TYR A 369 16.43 -4.09 -1.65
CA TYR A 369 16.08 -5.04 -2.70
C TYR A 369 17.12 -5.04 -3.82
N SER A 370 17.25 -6.16 -4.53
CA SER A 370 18.06 -6.29 -5.74
C SER A 370 17.36 -7.25 -6.70
N VAL A 371 17.54 -7.05 -8.02
CA VAL A 371 17.05 -7.99 -9.03
C VAL A 371 18.21 -8.43 -9.90
N TRP A 372 18.49 -9.73 -9.87
CA TRP A 372 19.52 -10.37 -10.68
C TRP A 372 18.97 -10.73 -12.06
N SER A 373 19.85 -10.74 -13.06
CA SER A 373 19.61 -11.36 -14.36
C SER A 373 20.41 -12.66 -14.45
N THR A 374 19.81 -13.70 -15.02
CA THR A 374 20.50 -14.96 -15.33
C THR A 374 20.43 -15.27 -16.83
N ASP A 375 21.25 -16.22 -17.29
CA ASP A 375 21.00 -16.91 -18.54
C ASP A 375 19.92 -18.01 -18.38
N THR A 376 19.59 -18.72 -19.45
CA THR A 376 18.60 -19.80 -19.46
C THR A 376 19.02 -21.05 -18.69
N SER A 377 20.29 -21.16 -18.31
CA SER A 377 20.83 -22.25 -17.48
C SER A 377 20.94 -21.89 -16.00
N GLY A 378 20.43 -20.72 -15.61
CA GLY A 378 20.41 -20.21 -14.24
C GLY A 378 21.71 -19.55 -13.79
N ASN A 379 22.68 -19.29 -14.69
CA ASN A 379 23.92 -18.61 -14.30
C ASN A 379 23.69 -17.10 -14.20
N TYR A 380 24.10 -16.51 -13.08
CA TYR A 380 24.14 -15.07 -12.90
C TYR A 380 24.93 -14.38 -14.02
N THR A 381 24.31 -13.39 -14.67
CA THR A 381 24.93 -12.57 -15.74
C THR A 381 25.06 -11.09 -15.36
N GLY A 382 24.28 -10.61 -14.39
CA GLY A 382 24.28 -9.21 -13.98
C GLY A 382 23.08 -8.84 -13.10
N ASN A 383 22.78 -7.54 -13.02
CA ASN A 383 21.65 -7.01 -12.27
C ASN A 383 20.73 -6.21 -13.18
N PHE A 384 19.43 -6.48 -13.11
CA PHE A 384 18.40 -5.55 -13.58
C PHE A 384 18.20 -4.40 -12.60
N TYR A 385 18.40 -4.66 -11.30
CA TYR A 385 18.37 -3.64 -10.25
C TYR A 385 19.47 -3.89 -9.22
N MET A 386 20.34 -2.89 -9.05
CA MET A 386 21.38 -2.90 -8.01
C MET A 386 20.72 -2.75 -6.63
N PRO A 387 21.34 -3.28 -5.55
CA PRO A 387 20.90 -3.05 -4.18
C PRO A 387 20.42 -1.61 -3.91
N GLY A 388 19.14 -1.47 -3.56
CA GLY A 388 18.50 -0.17 -3.37
C GLY A 388 17.15 -0.28 -2.67
N PRO A 389 16.47 0.86 -2.42
CA PRO A 389 15.19 0.89 -1.71
C PRO A 389 14.03 0.39 -2.59
N GLY A 390 13.08 -0.31 -1.97
CA GLY A 390 11.92 -0.91 -2.66
C GLY A 390 10.87 0.09 -3.17
N ASN A 391 10.91 1.35 -2.72
CA ASN A 391 10.03 2.43 -3.18
C ASN A 391 10.65 3.28 -4.30
N SER A 392 11.64 2.73 -5.01
CA SER A 392 12.25 3.43 -6.14
C SER A 392 11.51 3.06 -7.41
N ALA A 393 11.28 4.04 -8.29
CA ALA A 393 10.59 3.81 -9.55
C ALA A 393 11.21 2.67 -10.38
N ALA A 394 12.55 2.56 -10.37
CA ALA A 394 13.25 1.49 -11.08
C ALA A 394 12.96 0.09 -10.50
N PHE A 395 12.78 -0.05 -9.19
CA PHE A 395 12.38 -1.32 -8.58
C PHE A 395 10.90 -1.61 -8.81
N GLU A 396 10.04 -0.64 -8.53
CA GLU A 396 8.58 -0.75 -8.70
C GLU A 396 8.22 -1.15 -10.15
N THR A 397 8.92 -0.67 -11.19
CA THR A 397 8.63 -1.15 -12.56
C THR A 397 8.83 -2.65 -12.77
N LEU A 398 9.76 -3.29 -12.05
CA LEU A 398 10.06 -4.71 -12.21
C LEU A 398 8.98 -5.61 -11.62
N GLU A 399 8.23 -5.13 -10.63
CA GLU A 399 7.10 -5.86 -10.01
C GLU A 399 6.06 -6.33 -11.03
N THR A 400 5.89 -5.59 -12.12
CA THR A 400 4.98 -5.99 -13.21
C THR A 400 5.42 -7.26 -13.92
N SER A 401 6.73 -7.50 -14.01
CA SER A 401 7.30 -8.68 -14.62
C SER A 401 7.19 -9.89 -13.67
N PHE A 402 7.38 -9.68 -12.36
CA PHE A 402 7.17 -10.71 -11.33
C PHE A 402 5.68 -11.00 -11.02
N HIS A 403 4.75 -10.18 -11.52
CA HIS A 403 3.32 -10.24 -11.21
C HIS A 403 3.01 -10.16 -9.69
N GLN A 404 3.86 -9.46 -8.94
CA GLN A 404 3.85 -9.44 -7.47
C GLN A 404 4.16 -8.04 -6.94
N ASP A 405 3.52 -7.68 -5.83
CA ASP A 405 3.87 -6.53 -5.00
C ASP A 405 5.03 -6.95 -4.10
N LEU A 406 6.26 -6.73 -4.57
CA LEU A 406 7.47 -7.23 -3.92
C LEU A 406 7.86 -6.35 -2.72
N ASN A 407 7.57 -5.05 -2.80
CA ASN A 407 7.91 -4.10 -1.75
C ASN A 407 6.87 -4.06 -0.61
N GLY A 408 5.64 -4.55 -0.85
CA GLY A 408 4.53 -4.64 0.10
C GLY A 408 3.73 -3.35 0.26
N ASP A 409 3.72 -2.47 -0.74
CA ASP A 409 3.02 -1.18 -0.69
C ASP A 409 1.54 -1.24 -1.13
N GLY A 410 1.09 -2.41 -1.58
CA GLY A 410 -0.27 -2.69 -2.05
C GLY A 410 -0.48 -2.48 -3.55
N ILE A 411 0.55 -2.13 -4.31
CA ILE A 411 0.51 -1.88 -5.75
C ILE A 411 1.52 -2.81 -6.45
N ILE A 412 1.11 -3.43 -7.56
CA ILE A 412 2.04 -4.14 -8.45
C ILE A 412 2.47 -3.13 -9.52
N GLY A 413 3.73 -2.71 -9.50
CA GLY A 413 4.22 -1.70 -10.43
C GLY A 413 4.36 -0.34 -9.77
N LEU A 414 4.63 0.69 -10.59
CA LEU A 414 4.77 2.05 -10.11
C LEU A 414 3.49 2.54 -9.40
N ALA A 415 3.66 3.05 -8.17
CA ALA A 415 2.60 3.79 -7.51
C ALA A 415 2.19 4.97 -8.40
N ARG A 416 0.88 5.14 -8.62
CA ARG A 416 0.35 6.20 -9.52
C ARG A 416 0.90 7.58 -9.16
N SER A 417 1.13 7.85 -7.86
CA SER A 417 1.76 9.08 -7.35
C SER A 417 3.24 9.26 -7.70
N ALA A 418 4.01 8.20 -7.95
CA ALA A 418 5.39 8.30 -8.42
C ALA A 418 5.49 8.61 -9.93
N MET A 419 4.45 8.24 -10.69
CA MET A 419 4.27 8.60 -12.11
C MET A 419 3.66 9.99 -12.33
N ILE A 420 3.06 10.56 -11.28
CA ILE A 420 2.42 11.87 -11.28
C ILE A 420 3.46 12.93 -10.90
N SER A 421 3.79 13.84 -11.81
CA SER A 421 4.32 15.15 -11.43
C SER A 421 3.14 16.11 -11.37
N SER A 422 2.75 16.56 -10.16
CA SER A 422 1.71 17.58 -10.03
C SER A 422 2.16 18.87 -10.69
N THR A 423 1.45 19.30 -11.72
CA THR A 423 1.65 20.62 -12.35
C THR A 423 1.00 21.69 -11.49
N GLU A 424 -0.18 21.39 -10.93
CA GLU A 424 -0.97 22.30 -10.11
C GLU A 424 -1.98 21.48 -9.27
N ALA A 425 -2.29 21.92 -8.03
CA ALA A 425 -3.16 21.19 -7.09
C ALA A 425 -3.92 22.13 -6.12
N ILE A 426 -4.30 23.32 -6.59
CA ILE A 426 -5.10 24.30 -5.87
C ILE A 426 -6.56 24.08 -6.25
N GLY A 427 -7.47 24.30 -5.28
CA GLY A 427 -8.91 24.10 -5.44
C GLY A 427 -9.33 22.62 -5.48
N THR A 428 -10.16 22.21 -6.43
CA THR A 428 -10.82 20.87 -6.40
C THR A 428 -10.22 19.85 -7.35
N THR A 429 -9.51 20.32 -8.39
CA THR A 429 -8.89 19.47 -9.40
C THR A 429 -7.39 19.72 -9.43
N ALA A 430 -6.60 18.64 -9.32
CA ALA A 430 -5.18 18.64 -9.59
C ALA A 430 -4.93 18.37 -11.07
N LEU A 431 -4.04 19.17 -11.66
CA LEU A 431 -3.52 18.93 -12.99
C LEU A 431 -2.20 18.17 -12.89
N ASP A 432 -2.24 16.90 -13.27
CA ASP A 432 -1.14 15.96 -13.07
C ASP A 432 -0.53 15.50 -14.40
N LEU A 433 0.79 15.42 -14.49
CA LEU A 433 1.45 14.80 -15.64
C LEU A 433 1.70 13.32 -15.36
N VAL A 434 0.97 12.44 -16.05
CA VAL A 434 1.03 10.97 -15.88
C VAL A 434 1.46 10.30 -17.17
N GLY A 435 2.64 9.68 -17.17
CA GLY A 435 3.16 9.00 -18.37
C GLY A 435 3.27 9.92 -19.59
N GLY A 436 3.49 11.22 -19.38
CA GLY A 436 3.57 12.25 -20.42
C GLY A 436 2.23 12.85 -20.87
N ASN A 437 1.10 12.46 -20.28
CA ASN A 437 -0.24 13.01 -20.55
C ASN A 437 -0.74 13.85 -19.37
N TYR A 438 -1.57 14.87 -19.62
CA TYR A 438 -2.18 15.66 -18.56
C TYR A 438 -3.48 15.03 -18.03
N SER A 439 -3.54 14.70 -16.74
CA SER A 439 -4.70 14.16 -16.00
C SER A 439 -5.35 15.24 -15.14
N LEU A 440 -6.68 15.16 -14.97
CA LEU A 440 -7.52 16.07 -14.20
C LEU A 440 -8.03 15.35 -12.95
N ASP A 441 -7.16 15.10 -11.98
CA ASP A 441 -7.45 14.24 -10.84
C ASP A 441 -8.07 15.04 -9.67
N PRO A 442 -9.06 14.52 -8.92
CA PRO A 442 -9.61 15.25 -7.77
C PRO A 442 -8.57 15.46 -6.67
N VAL A 443 -8.44 16.67 -6.12
CA VAL A 443 -7.49 16.98 -5.02
C VAL A 443 -7.80 16.17 -3.76
N ALA A 444 -9.08 15.82 -3.53
CA ALA A 444 -9.50 14.96 -2.42
C ALA A 444 -9.06 13.48 -2.56
N GLY A 445 -8.38 13.14 -3.64
CA GLY A 445 -7.95 11.79 -3.99
C GLY A 445 -8.91 11.11 -4.97
N GLY A 446 -8.36 10.21 -5.78
CA GLY A 446 -9.08 9.50 -6.84
C GLY A 446 -8.40 9.65 -8.20
N THR A 447 -9.04 9.13 -9.25
CA THR A 447 -8.56 9.24 -10.63
C THR A 447 -9.60 9.97 -11.45
N GLY A 448 -9.21 11.09 -12.06
CA GLY A 448 -10.07 11.81 -13.00
C GLY A 448 -9.68 11.54 -14.46
N PRO A 449 -10.33 12.22 -15.40
CA PRO A 449 -10.08 12.02 -16.83
C PRO A 449 -8.77 12.65 -17.28
N THR A 450 -8.23 12.15 -18.39
CA THR A 450 -7.12 12.80 -19.11
C THR A 450 -7.64 13.92 -20.00
N VAL A 451 -6.93 15.04 -20.07
CA VAL A 451 -7.19 16.11 -21.06
C VAL A 451 -7.01 15.53 -22.46
N LYS A 452 -8.00 15.69 -23.33
CA LYS A 452 -8.00 15.17 -24.71
C LYS A 452 -8.28 16.26 -25.72
N TYR A 453 -7.60 16.19 -26.86
CA TYR A 453 -7.87 17.02 -28.02
C TYR A 453 -8.16 16.13 -29.23
N GLN A 454 -9.32 16.32 -29.87
CA GLN A 454 -9.82 15.45 -30.94
C GLN A 454 -9.82 13.95 -30.56
N GLY A 455 -10.16 13.65 -29.32
CA GLY A 455 -10.28 12.29 -28.78
C GLY A 455 -8.97 11.62 -28.35
N ALA A 456 -7.81 12.23 -28.62
CA ALA A 456 -6.51 11.72 -28.18
C ALA A 456 -6.01 12.45 -26.91
N PRO A 457 -5.35 11.76 -25.96
CA PRO A 457 -4.71 12.38 -24.81
C PRO A 457 -3.76 13.50 -25.22
N VAL A 458 -3.80 14.62 -24.50
CA VAL A 458 -2.88 15.73 -24.70
C VAL A 458 -1.56 15.39 -24.03
N THR A 459 -0.48 15.39 -24.82
CA THR A 459 0.88 15.10 -24.35
C THR A 459 1.68 16.37 -24.07
N ILE A 460 2.72 16.23 -23.24
CA ILE A 460 3.67 17.32 -22.98
C ILE A 460 4.27 17.86 -24.30
N GLY A 461 4.28 19.18 -24.45
CA GLY A 461 4.83 19.87 -25.63
C GLY A 461 3.97 19.82 -26.90
N GLN A 462 2.82 19.15 -26.89
CA GLN A 462 1.96 18.99 -28.08
C GLN A 462 1.54 20.33 -28.71
N PHE A 463 1.28 21.35 -27.89
CA PHE A 463 0.85 22.69 -28.34
C PHE A 463 1.99 23.71 -28.34
N GLY A 464 3.23 23.24 -28.57
CA GLY A 464 4.41 24.08 -28.66
C GLY A 464 4.72 24.76 -27.32
N ALA A 465 4.73 26.09 -27.30
CA ALA A 465 5.08 26.88 -26.13
C ALA A 465 3.94 27.03 -25.09
N TYR A 466 2.74 26.50 -25.36
CA TYR A 466 1.67 26.50 -24.37
C TYR A 466 1.92 25.43 -23.31
N VAL A 467 1.97 25.88 -22.06
CA VAL A 467 2.09 25.06 -20.86
C VAL A 467 0.83 25.27 -20.04
N PRO A 468 0.19 24.21 -19.51
CA PRO A 468 -0.98 24.41 -18.69
C PRO A 468 -0.56 24.97 -17.32
N LEU A 469 -1.43 25.80 -16.76
CA LEU A 469 -1.22 26.47 -15.47
C LEU A 469 -2.03 25.85 -14.35
N GLY A 470 -3.23 25.38 -14.65
CA GLY A 470 -4.13 24.75 -13.69
C GLY A 470 -5.41 24.29 -14.34
N ALA A 471 -6.21 23.53 -13.59
CA ALA A 471 -7.49 23.02 -14.07
C ALA A 471 -8.54 23.02 -12.96
N GLU A 472 -9.80 23.24 -13.30
CA GLU A 472 -10.90 23.14 -12.33
C GLU A 472 -12.15 22.48 -12.87
N GLN A 473 -12.85 21.79 -11.99
CA GLN A 473 -14.12 21.17 -12.31
C GLN A 473 -15.23 22.23 -12.34
N ILE A 474 -15.98 22.23 -13.44
CA ILE A 474 -17.17 23.08 -13.64
C ILE A 474 -18.41 22.19 -13.85
N SER A 475 -19.60 22.77 -13.82
CA SER A 475 -20.87 22.00 -13.78
C SER A 475 -21.04 20.96 -14.90
N ASN A 476 -20.39 21.15 -16.06
CA ASN A 476 -20.50 20.25 -17.23
C ASN A 476 -19.15 19.72 -17.73
N GLY A 477 -18.10 19.73 -16.91
CA GLY A 477 -16.78 19.24 -17.29
C GLY A 477 -15.67 19.94 -16.55
N TYR A 478 -14.61 20.33 -17.25
CA TYR A 478 -13.47 21.03 -16.66
C TYR A 478 -13.05 22.22 -17.50
N GLU A 479 -12.49 23.22 -16.85
CA GLU A 479 -11.70 24.25 -17.48
C GLU A 479 -10.20 24.01 -17.27
N VAL A 480 -9.39 24.37 -18.26
CA VAL A 480 -7.93 24.19 -18.19
C VAL A 480 -7.27 25.48 -18.68
N ALA A 481 -6.54 26.15 -17.79
CA ALA A 481 -5.82 27.38 -18.11
C ALA A 481 -4.45 27.04 -18.72
N TRP A 482 -4.06 27.79 -19.76
CA TRP A 482 -2.81 27.64 -20.48
C TRP A 482 -2.10 28.98 -20.60
N LYS A 483 -0.77 28.95 -20.54
CA LYS A 483 0.09 30.11 -20.81
C LYS A 483 1.11 29.77 -21.88
N ASN A 484 1.21 30.64 -22.86
CA ASN A 484 2.25 30.56 -23.86
C ASN A 484 3.55 31.16 -23.29
N ALA A 485 4.53 30.32 -22.98
CA ALA A 485 5.79 30.76 -22.38
C ALA A 485 6.59 31.73 -23.26
N THR A 486 6.37 31.74 -24.59
CA THR A 486 7.07 32.61 -25.53
C THR A 486 6.42 33.99 -25.67
N THR A 487 5.08 34.05 -25.76
CA THR A 487 4.34 35.30 -26.03
C THR A 487 3.70 35.91 -24.79
N GLY A 488 3.61 35.17 -23.68
CA GLY A 488 2.92 35.59 -22.47
C GLY A 488 1.39 35.62 -22.58
N GLN A 489 0.83 35.11 -23.69
CA GLN A 489 -0.62 35.02 -23.88
C GLN A 489 -1.22 33.86 -23.09
N TYR A 490 -2.44 34.06 -22.61
CA TYR A 490 -3.22 33.09 -21.85
C TYR A 490 -4.41 32.58 -22.67
N SER A 491 -4.81 31.35 -22.44
CA SER A 491 -6.00 30.73 -23.03
C SER A 491 -6.67 29.84 -21.98
N VAL A 492 -7.99 29.75 -21.98
CA VAL A 492 -8.72 28.84 -21.09
C VAL A 492 -9.59 27.94 -21.93
N TRP A 493 -9.33 26.64 -21.85
CA TRP A 493 -10.11 25.60 -22.51
C TRP A 493 -11.32 25.24 -21.67
N SER A 494 -12.39 24.81 -22.34
CA SER A 494 -13.48 24.03 -21.77
C SER A 494 -13.38 22.59 -22.27
N THR A 495 -13.72 21.66 -21.39
CA THR A 495 -13.81 20.24 -21.69
C THR A 495 -15.15 19.67 -21.23
N ASP A 496 -15.55 18.53 -21.77
CA ASP A 496 -16.61 17.71 -21.20
C ASP A 496 -16.15 16.95 -19.92
N SER A 497 -17.06 16.23 -19.26
CA SER A 497 -16.74 15.45 -18.06
C SER A 497 -15.73 14.31 -18.27
N ASN A 498 -15.41 13.97 -19.53
CA ASN A 498 -14.43 12.94 -19.89
C ASN A 498 -13.07 13.54 -20.32
N GLY A 499 -12.91 14.86 -20.13
CA GLY A 499 -11.69 15.61 -20.45
C GLY A 499 -11.56 15.97 -21.93
N ASN A 500 -12.58 15.76 -22.78
CA ASN A 500 -12.49 16.13 -24.19
C ASN A 500 -12.67 17.63 -24.38
N TYR A 501 -11.73 18.27 -25.06
CA TYR A 501 -11.83 19.67 -25.47
C TYR A 501 -13.13 19.94 -26.24
N THR A 502 -13.93 20.89 -25.74
CA THR A 502 -15.20 21.34 -26.34
C THR A 502 -15.12 22.74 -26.93
N GLY A 503 -14.16 23.57 -26.51
CA GLY A 503 -14.03 24.96 -26.95
C GLY A 503 -13.15 25.80 -26.02
N ASN A 504 -13.06 27.11 -26.27
CA ASN A 504 -12.35 28.05 -25.41
C ASN A 504 -13.34 28.90 -24.61
N LEU A 505 -13.13 28.99 -23.29
CA LEU A 505 -13.74 30.01 -22.44
C LEU A 505 -13.03 31.35 -22.63
N TYR A 506 -11.73 31.31 -22.90
CA TYR A 506 -10.93 32.47 -23.26
C TYR A 506 -9.97 32.13 -24.41
N MET A 507 -10.13 32.84 -25.53
CA MET A 507 -9.21 32.74 -26.66
C MET A 507 -7.83 33.30 -26.28
N PRO A 508 -6.74 32.82 -26.89
CA PRO A 508 -5.40 33.37 -26.68
C PRO A 508 -5.38 34.90 -26.65
N GLY A 509 -5.02 35.47 -25.52
CA GLY A 509 -5.04 36.91 -25.28
C GLY A 509 -4.21 37.34 -24.07
N PRO A 510 -4.15 38.64 -23.76
CA PRO A 510 -3.37 39.14 -22.63
C PRO A 510 -4.03 38.77 -21.28
N GLY A 511 -3.22 38.64 -20.23
CA GLY A 511 -3.69 38.24 -18.89
C GLY A 511 -4.39 39.34 -18.10
N ASN A 512 -4.26 40.62 -18.49
CA ASN A 512 -4.93 41.76 -17.86
C ASN A 512 -6.29 42.10 -18.53
N ALA A 513 -6.81 41.20 -19.36
CA ALA A 513 -8.14 41.37 -19.92
C ALA A 513 -9.18 40.99 -18.86
N THR A 514 -10.19 41.84 -18.66
CA THR A 514 -11.28 41.60 -17.69
C THR A 514 -11.94 40.22 -17.86
N ALA A 515 -12.04 39.72 -19.10
CA ALA A 515 -12.60 38.40 -19.37
C ALA A 515 -11.70 37.25 -18.87
N PHE A 516 -10.38 37.41 -18.87
CA PHE A 516 -9.45 36.45 -18.28
C PHE A 516 -9.42 36.56 -16.76
N GLU A 517 -9.29 37.79 -16.24
CA GLU A 517 -9.33 38.05 -14.79
C GLU A 517 -10.61 37.49 -14.15
N ALA A 518 -11.76 37.55 -14.83
CA ALA A 518 -12.99 36.96 -14.31
C ALA A 518 -12.91 35.43 -14.09
N LEU A 519 -12.16 34.70 -14.92
CA LEU A 519 -12.00 33.25 -14.82
C LEU A 519 -11.12 32.84 -13.64
N GLU A 520 -10.22 33.69 -13.16
CA GLU A 520 -9.38 33.41 -11.99
C GLU A 520 -10.19 33.02 -10.74
N THR A 521 -11.42 33.52 -10.64
CA THR A 521 -12.33 33.19 -9.54
C THR A 521 -12.77 31.73 -9.52
N SER A 522 -12.93 31.09 -10.68
CA SER A 522 -13.29 29.68 -10.77
C SER A 522 -12.08 28.76 -10.56
N PHE A 523 -10.88 29.20 -10.95
CA PHE A 523 -9.60 28.54 -10.63
C PHE A 523 -9.15 28.74 -9.18
N HIS A 524 -9.73 29.71 -8.47
CA HIS A 524 -9.31 30.16 -7.14
C HIS A 524 -7.82 30.57 -7.09
N GLN A 525 -7.30 31.12 -8.20
CA GLN A 525 -5.89 31.39 -8.42
C GLN A 525 -5.68 32.72 -9.13
N ASP A 526 -4.64 33.45 -8.73
CA ASP A 526 -4.11 34.62 -9.44
C ASP A 526 -3.22 34.12 -10.59
N LEU A 527 -3.86 33.78 -11.72
CA LEU A 527 -3.20 33.12 -12.85
C LEU A 527 -2.30 34.08 -13.63
N ASN A 528 -2.65 35.37 -13.67
CA ASN A 528 -1.86 36.39 -14.36
C ASN A 528 -0.72 36.96 -13.50
N GLY A 529 -0.73 36.72 -12.19
CA GLY A 529 0.32 37.10 -11.22
C GLY A 529 0.26 38.57 -10.82
N ASP A 530 -0.93 39.15 -10.78
CA ASP A 530 -1.15 40.58 -10.63
C ASP A 530 -1.50 41.01 -9.19
N GLY A 531 -1.57 40.03 -8.29
CA GLY A 531 -1.86 40.17 -6.87
C GLY A 531 -3.34 40.04 -6.50
N THR A 532 -4.24 39.83 -7.47
CA THR A 532 -5.69 39.71 -7.25
C THR A 532 -6.22 38.42 -7.87
N ILE A 533 -7.13 37.73 -7.18
CA ILE A 533 -7.95 36.68 -7.80
C ILE A 533 -9.22 37.35 -8.30
N GLY A 534 -9.43 37.37 -9.62
CA GLY A 534 -10.59 38.04 -10.19
C GLY A 534 -10.26 39.42 -10.77
N VAL A 535 -11.28 40.10 -11.28
CA VAL A 535 -11.15 41.46 -11.78
C VAL A 535 -10.65 42.39 -10.69
N ARG A 536 -9.53 43.08 -10.93
CA ARG A 536 -8.98 44.06 -9.99
C ARG A 536 -9.98 45.18 -9.74
N SER A 537 -10.26 45.42 -8.46
CA SER A 537 -11.04 46.56 -7.99
C SER A 537 -10.19 47.48 -7.12
N SER A 538 -10.45 48.78 -7.18
CA SER A 538 -9.83 49.78 -6.31
C SER A 538 -10.90 50.63 -5.64
N VAL A 539 -10.81 50.78 -4.32
CA VAL A 539 -11.66 51.70 -3.56
C VAL A 539 -11.20 53.11 -3.86
N ILE A 540 -12.08 53.94 -4.43
CA ILE A 540 -11.85 55.38 -4.61
C ILE A 540 -12.08 56.07 -3.27
N GLU A 541 -13.16 55.69 -2.58
CA GLU A 541 -13.64 56.33 -1.37
C GLU A 541 -14.52 55.34 -0.58
N ALA A 542 -14.50 55.38 0.76
CA ALA A 542 -15.21 54.43 1.64
C ALA A 542 -15.54 55.00 3.04
N ILE A 543 -15.82 56.29 3.11
CA ILE A 543 -16.26 57.01 4.30
C ILE A 543 -17.80 57.08 4.27
N GLY A 544 -18.43 56.73 5.38
CA GLY A 544 -19.88 56.68 5.48
C GLY A 544 -20.44 55.27 5.25
N ALA A 545 -21.64 55.17 4.64
CA ALA A 545 -22.30 53.88 4.42
C ALA A 545 -22.02 53.28 3.04
N THR A 546 -21.57 54.07 2.07
CA THR A 546 -21.26 53.63 0.70
C THR A 546 -19.78 53.83 0.38
N ALA A 547 -19.17 52.79 -0.21
CA ALA A 547 -17.86 52.82 -0.83
C ALA A 547 -18.01 52.97 -2.34
N LEU A 548 -17.37 54.01 -2.89
CA LEU A 548 -17.20 54.18 -4.31
C LEU A 548 -16.00 53.33 -4.78
N VAL A 549 -16.26 52.35 -5.64
CA VAL A 549 -15.25 51.39 -6.10
C VAL A 549 -15.11 51.44 -7.61
N SER A 550 -13.88 51.52 -8.11
CA SER A 550 -13.56 51.34 -9.53
C SER A 550 -13.29 49.87 -9.83
N SER A 551 -13.95 49.30 -10.84
CA SER A 551 -13.75 47.90 -11.28
C SER A 551 -14.04 47.75 -12.77
N ALA A 552 -13.16 47.10 -13.54
CA ALA A 552 -13.29 46.92 -14.99
C ALA A 552 -13.65 48.20 -15.78
N ASN A 553 -13.00 49.32 -15.45
CA ASN A 553 -13.31 50.66 -15.98
C ASN A 553 -14.71 51.22 -15.65
N ASN A 554 -15.43 50.61 -14.71
CA ASN A 554 -16.75 51.06 -14.24
C ASN A 554 -16.68 51.54 -12.79
N TYR A 555 -17.74 52.20 -12.32
CA TYR A 555 -17.89 52.62 -10.94
C TYR A 555 -19.03 51.86 -10.25
N LEU A 556 -18.76 51.28 -9.08
CA LEU A 556 -19.69 50.54 -8.24
C LEU A 556 -19.96 51.31 -6.94
N LEU A 557 -21.19 51.23 -6.43
CA LEU A 557 -21.67 51.90 -5.21
C LEU A 557 -21.88 50.85 -4.10
N ASN A 558 -20.78 50.29 -3.60
CA ASN A 558 -20.82 49.16 -2.67
C ASN A 558 -21.12 49.61 -1.23
N PRO A 559 -21.77 48.80 -0.38
CA PRO A 559 -21.85 49.12 1.05
C PRO A 559 -20.47 49.02 1.72
N VAL A 560 -20.13 49.97 2.62
CA VAL A 560 -18.88 49.94 3.40
C VAL A 560 -18.83 48.71 4.32
N GLY A 561 -19.98 48.24 4.80
CA GLY A 561 -20.11 47.02 5.59
C GLY A 561 -19.85 45.71 4.83
N GLY A 562 -19.50 45.78 3.54
CA GLY A 562 -19.25 44.64 2.66
C GLY A 562 -20.47 44.27 1.81
N GLY A 563 -20.21 43.55 0.71
CA GLY A 563 -21.21 43.18 -0.31
C GLY A 563 -21.03 43.94 -1.63
N THR A 564 -21.87 43.61 -2.61
CA THR A 564 -21.89 44.27 -3.92
C THR A 564 -23.09 45.20 -4.01
N GLY A 565 -22.84 46.45 -4.41
CA GLY A 565 -23.87 47.42 -4.72
C GLY A 565 -24.06 47.60 -6.23
N PRO A 566 -24.97 48.49 -6.65
CA PRO A 566 -25.23 48.72 -8.06
C PRO A 566 -24.04 49.40 -8.75
N ALA A 567 -23.93 49.19 -10.07
CA ALA A 567 -23.08 50.02 -10.90
C ALA A 567 -23.73 51.39 -11.13
N LEU A 568 -22.92 52.44 -11.15
CA LEU A 568 -23.36 53.78 -11.52
C LEU A 568 -23.74 53.80 -13.00
N LYS A 569 -24.95 54.28 -13.33
CA LYS A 569 -25.50 54.27 -14.69
C LYS A 569 -25.94 55.66 -15.12
N TYR A 570 -25.77 55.96 -16.41
CA TYR A 570 -26.29 57.14 -17.05
C TYR A 570 -27.09 56.74 -18.30
N GLN A 571 -28.35 57.17 -18.37
CA GLN A 571 -29.30 56.75 -19.42
C GLN A 571 -29.44 55.22 -19.57
N GLY A 572 -29.36 54.50 -18.45
CA GLY A 572 -29.47 53.03 -18.39
C GLY A 572 -28.19 52.27 -18.74
N ALA A 573 -27.14 52.93 -19.22
CA ALA A 573 -25.83 52.30 -19.48
C ALA A 573 -24.87 52.54 -18.30
N VAL A 574 -23.99 51.56 -18.03
CA VAL A 574 -22.96 51.69 -16.98
C VAL A 574 -21.99 52.82 -17.33
N VAL A 575 -21.66 53.63 -16.33
CA VAL A 575 -20.72 54.74 -16.47
C VAL A 575 -19.29 54.20 -16.50
N ASN A 576 -18.58 54.52 -17.58
CA ASN A 576 -17.19 54.14 -17.77
C ASN A 576 -16.24 55.27 -17.35
N ALA A 577 -15.04 54.90 -16.90
CA ALA A 577 -13.98 55.85 -16.59
C ALA A 577 -13.67 56.75 -17.80
N GLY A 578 -13.63 58.06 -17.56
CA GLY A 578 -13.38 59.07 -18.61
C GLY A 578 -14.59 59.42 -19.50
N GLN A 579 -15.75 58.78 -19.33
CA GLN A 579 -16.95 59.05 -20.14
C GLN A 579 -17.38 60.53 -20.13
N PHE A 580 -17.18 61.23 -19.00
CA PHE A 580 -17.56 62.63 -18.83
C PHE A 580 -16.35 63.57 -18.87
N GLY A 581 -15.33 63.21 -19.66
CA GLY A 581 -14.11 64.01 -19.83
C GLY A 581 -13.30 64.09 -18.55
N SER A 582 -13.05 65.30 -18.05
CA SER A 582 -12.22 65.53 -16.85
C SER A 582 -12.97 65.37 -15.52
N TYR A 583 -14.27 65.07 -15.54
CA TYR A 583 -15.02 64.75 -14.32
C TYR A 583 -14.72 63.31 -13.87
N VAL A 584 -14.26 63.19 -12.63
CA VAL A 584 -14.06 61.91 -11.94
C VAL A 584 -14.93 61.87 -10.69
N PRO A 585 -15.54 60.73 -10.36
CA PRO A 585 -16.29 60.61 -9.12
C PRO A 585 -15.28 60.52 -7.96
N ILE A 586 -15.57 61.20 -6.86
CA ILE A 586 -14.68 61.36 -5.70
C ILE A 586 -15.29 60.84 -4.40
N GLY A 587 -16.59 60.55 -4.38
CA GLY A 587 -17.26 59.93 -3.24
C GLY A 587 -18.70 59.57 -3.56
N ALA A 588 -19.28 58.64 -2.80
CA ALA A 588 -20.68 58.25 -2.92
C ALA A 588 -21.32 58.03 -1.54
N GLU A 589 -22.60 58.36 -1.37
CA GLU A 589 -23.33 58.05 -0.14
C GLU A 589 -24.78 57.61 -0.42
N ALA A 590 -25.26 56.64 0.36
CA ALA A 590 -26.62 56.15 0.28
C ALA A 590 -27.56 57.14 0.97
N VAL A 591 -28.63 57.51 0.26
CA VAL A 591 -29.70 58.36 0.75
C VAL A 591 -31.05 57.65 0.62
N SER A 592 -32.11 58.22 1.19
CA SER A 592 -33.40 57.54 1.36
C SER A 592 -34.04 56.98 0.07
N ASN A 593 -33.64 57.47 -1.12
CA ASN A 593 -34.20 57.05 -2.42
C ASN A 593 -33.13 56.65 -3.46
N GLY A 594 -31.89 56.35 -3.05
CA GLY A 594 -30.81 56.01 -3.95
C GLY A 594 -29.46 56.45 -3.43
N TYR A 595 -28.64 57.06 -4.27
CA TYR A 595 -27.30 57.51 -3.90
C TYR A 595 -27.04 58.94 -4.34
N GLU A 596 -26.18 59.62 -3.58
CA GLU A 596 -25.49 60.83 -3.97
C GLU A 596 -24.10 60.44 -4.47
N VAL A 597 -23.67 60.97 -5.62
CA VAL A 597 -22.32 60.74 -6.14
C VAL A 597 -21.66 62.08 -6.41
N ALA A 598 -20.61 62.39 -5.65
CA ALA A 598 -19.83 63.61 -5.80
C ALA A 598 -18.79 63.43 -6.91
N TRP A 599 -18.68 64.44 -7.76
CA TRP A 599 -17.76 64.49 -8.89
C TRP A 599 -16.89 65.74 -8.80
N LYS A 600 -15.62 65.60 -9.19
CA LYS A 600 -14.68 66.72 -9.34
C LYS A 600 -14.12 66.75 -10.74
N ASN A 601 -14.16 67.93 -11.34
CA ASN A 601 -13.49 68.18 -12.60
C ASN A 601 -12.01 68.44 -12.35
N ALA A 602 -11.13 67.50 -12.68
CA ALA A 602 -9.70 67.61 -12.43
C ALA A 602 -9.05 68.79 -13.18
N ALA A 603 -9.63 69.26 -14.29
CA ALA A 603 -9.08 70.35 -15.09
C ALA A 603 -9.49 71.74 -14.60
N THR A 604 -10.70 71.89 -14.05
CA THR A 604 -11.26 73.20 -13.66
C THR A 604 -11.45 73.37 -12.15
N GLY A 605 -11.35 72.29 -11.36
CA GLY A 605 -11.62 72.30 -9.93
C GLY A 605 -13.10 72.47 -9.57
N GLN A 606 -14.00 72.40 -10.54
CA GLN A 606 -15.45 72.47 -10.31
C GLN A 606 -15.98 71.14 -9.76
N TYR A 607 -17.03 71.22 -8.95
CA TYR A 607 -17.69 70.08 -8.34
C TYR A 607 -19.12 69.93 -8.84
N SER A 608 -19.62 68.70 -8.86
CA SER A 608 -21.03 68.38 -9.11
C SER A 608 -21.45 67.22 -8.23
N VAL A 609 -22.71 67.19 -7.81
CA VAL A 609 -23.27 66.05 -7.07
C VAL A 609 -24.48 65.52 -7.82
N TRP A 610 -24.39 64.26 -8.20
CA TRP A 610 -25.46 63.53 -8.89
C TRP A 610 -26.41 62.92 -7.87
N SER A 611 -27.68 62.80 -8.24
CA SER A 611 -28.66 61.93 -7.60
C SER A 611 -28.87 60.69 -8.45
N THR A 612 -28.95 59.52 -7.82
CA THR A 612 -29.35 58.27 -8.47
C THR A 612 -30.58 57.67 -7.82
N ASP A 613 -31.21 56.71 -8.49
CA ASP A 613 -32.11 55.77 -7.83
C ASP A 613 -31.32 54.66 -7.09
N SER A 614 -32.04 53.72 -6.46
CA SER A 614 -31.46 52.58 -5.74
C SER A 614 -30.72 51.58 -6.63
N ASP A 615 -30.94 51.61 -7.95
CA ASP A 615 -30.28 50.73 -8.93
C ASP A 615 -29.07 51.41 -9.59
N GLY A 616 -28.68 52.60 -9.09
CA GLY A 616 -27.54 53.39 -9.53
C GLY A 616 -27.82 54.23 -10.79
N ASN A 617 -29.07 54.34 -11.26
CA ASN A 617 -29.38 55.16 -12.43
C ASN A 617 -29.42 56.64 -12.07
N TYR A 618 -28.68 57.45 -12.82
CA TYR A 618 -28.75 58.91 -12.74
C TYR A 618 -30.19 59.43 -12.90
N THR A 619 -30.66 60.19 -11.92
CA THR A 619 -31.99 60.83 -11.90
C THR A 619 -31.92 62.36 -11.98
N GLY A 620 -30.78 62.96 -11.65
CA GLY A 620 -30.63 64.42 -11.62
C GLY A 620 -29.38 64.88 -10.89
N ASN A 621 -29.34 66.17 -10.54
CA ASN A 621 -28.24 66.77 -9.78
C ASN A 621 -28.76 67.38 -8.48
N PHE A 622 -28.12 67.03 -7.36
CA PHE A 622 -28.22 67.79 -6.11
C PHE A 622 -27.37 69.08 -6.19
N TYR A 623 -26.27 69.04 -6.93
CA TYR A 623 -25.44 70.21 -7.20
C TYR A 623 -24.97 70.22 -8.66
N MET A 624 -25.38 71.26 -9.39
CA MET A 624 -24.89 71.51 -10.74
C MET A 624 -23.40 71.87 -10.70
N PRO A 625 -22.63 71.59 -11.76
CA PRO A 625 -21.24 72.02 -11.91
C PRO A 625 -20.99 73.45 -11.42
N GLY A 626 -20.18 73.60 -10.36
CA GLY A 626 -19.92 74.88 -9.72
C GLY A 626 -18.72 74.84 -8.76
N PRO A 627 -18.35 75.99 -8.14
CA PRO A 627 -17.23 76.04 -7.20
C PRO A 627 -17.55 75.34 -5.88
N GLY A 628 -16.53 74.77 -5.22
CA GLY A 628 -16.70 73.99 -3.98
C GLY A 628 -16.86 74.82 -2.71
N ASN A 629 -16.68 76.14 -2.77
CA ASN A 629 -16.74 77.04 -1.62
C ASN A 629 -18.11 77.73 -1.45
N THR A 630 -19.17 77.18 -2.04
CA THR A 630 -20.52 77.69 -1.85
C THR A 630 -21.20 76.99 -0.68
N ASN A 631 -22.04 77.70 0.06
CA ASN A 631 -22.84 77.09 1.13
C ASN A 631 -23.68 75.89 0.64
N ALA A 632 -24.12 75.92 -0.63
CA ALA A 632 -24.87 74.83 -1.23
C ALA A 632 -24.03 73.55 -1.37
N PHE A 633 -22.81 73.64 -1.90
CA PHE A 633 -21.91 72.48 -1.98
C PHE A 633 -21.47 72.02 -0.58
N GLN A 634 -21.02 72.96 0.26
CA GLN A 634 -20.57 72.66 1.62
C GLN A 634 -21.66 71.96 2.44
N SER A 635 -22.95 72.29 2.26
CA SER A 635 -24.02 71.59 2.98
C SER A 635 -24.14 70.09 2.64
N LEU A 636 -23.70 69.68 1.44
CA LEU A 636 -23.73 68.27 1.01
C LEU A 636 -22.60 67.45 1.66
N GLU A 637 -21.50 68.06 2.06
CA GLU A 637 -20.37 67.42 2.74
C GLU A 637 -20.79 66.66 4.01
N ILE A 638 -21.87 67.13 4.66
CA ILE A 638 -22.45 66.47 5.83
C ILE A 638 -23.00 65.08 5.46
N SER A 639 -23.64 64.95 4.29
CA SER A 639 -24.17 63.68 3.80
C SER A 639 -23.03 62.70 3.58
N PHE A 640 -22.01 63.11 2.83
CA PHE A 640 -20.80 62.31 2.56
C PHE A 640 -19.89 62.11 3.78
N GLN A 641 -20.12 62.85 4.88
CA GLN A 641 -19.26 62.89 6.08
C GLN A 641 -17.79 63.23 5.75
N GLN A 642 -17.58 64.08 4.73
CA GLN A 642 -16.28 64.34 4.12
C GLN A 642 -16.09 65.81 3.78
N ASP A 643 -14.90 66.34 4.03
CA ASP A 643 -14.43 67.62 3.52
C ASP A 643 -14.06 67.47 2.03
N LEU A 644 -15.07 67.49 1.16
CA LEU A 644 -14.91 67.20 -0.27
C LEU A 644 -14.15 68.32 -1.00
N ASN A 645 -14.28 69.57 -0.53
CA ASN A 645 -13.62 70.71 -1.15
C ASN A 645 -12.18 70.94 -0.62
N GLY A 646 -11.82 70.36 0.53
CA GLY A 646 -10.51 70.45 1.17
C GLY A 646 -10.30 71.74 1.97
N ASP A 647 -11.35 72.38 2.48
CA ASP A 647 -11.28 73.65 3.22
C ASP A 647 -11.01 73.48 4.73
N GLY A 648 -10.92 72.24 5.20
CA GLY A 648 -10.66 71.86 6.58
C GLY A 648 -11.92 71.71 7.43
N THR A 649 -13.12 71.86 6.87
CA THR A 649 -14.40 71.70 7.57
C THR A 649 -15.34 70.76 6.82
N ILE A 650 -16.16 70.01 7.57
CA ILE A 650 -17.29 69.26 7.00
C ILE A 650 -18.53 70.12 7.20
N GLY A 651 -19.17 70.56 6.12
CA GLY A 651 -20.30 71.47 6.21
C GLY A 651 -19.89 72.94 6.07
N THR A 652 -20.84 73.85 6.27
CA THR A 652 -20.54 75.29 6.22
C THR A 652 -19.57 75.69 7.35
N PRO A 653 -18.47 76.41 7.07
CA PRO A 653 -17.52 76.85 8.09
C PRO A 653 -18.21 77.65 9.20
N ARG A 654 -17.98 77.27 10.47
CA ARG A 654 -18.40 78.09 11.60
C ARG A 654 -17.49 79.31 11.70
N LEU A 655 -18.06 80.51 11.62
CA LEU A 655 -17.36 81.75 11.94
C LEU A 655 -16.98 81.74 13.43
N SER A 656 -15.73 81.40 13.73
CA SER A 656 -15.17 81.58 15.07
C SER A 656 -14.99 83.08 15.33
N ASN A 657 -15.90 83.68 16.09
CA ASN A 657 -15.68 85.01 16.66
C ASN A 657 -14.59 84.92 17.74
N THR A 658 -13.31 85.05 17.35
CA THR A 658 -12.20 85.11 18.30
C THR A 658 -12.20 86.46 19.00
N VAL A 659 -12.72 86.55 20.22
CA VAL A 659 -12.50 87.72 21.10
C VAL A 659 -11.25 87.44 21.93
N ALA A 660 -10.25 88.32 21.81
CA ALA A 660 -9.00 88.21 22.57
C ALA A 660 -9.26 88.33 24.08
N ALA A 661 -8.88 87.31 24.84
CA ALA A 661 -8.91 87.35 26.30
C ALA A 661 -7.79 88.28 26.81
N VAL A 662 -8.15 89.38 27.46
CA VAL A 662 -7.21 90.18 28.26
C VAL A 662 -7.32 89.68 29.71
N ALA A 663 -6.26 89.06 30.21
CA ALA A 663 -6.18 88.65 31.60
C ALA A 663 -5.58 89.78 32.46
N ARG A 664 -6.36 90.31 33.40
CA ARG A 664 -5.84 90.86 34.67
C ARG A 664 -6.68 90.27 35.81
N ASP A 665 -6.00 89.92 36.88
CA ASP A 665 -6.57 89.52 38.17
C ASP A 665 -7.42 88.23 38.19
N GLY A 666 -6.94 87.19 37.48
CA GLY A 666 -7.30 85.81 37.82
C GLY A 666 -8.72 85.34 37.45
N PHE A 667 -9.49 86.11 36.68
CA PHE A 667 -10.78 85.68 36.15
C PHE A 667 -10.71 85.37 34.64
N THR A 668 -11.14 84.17 34.26
CA THR A 668 -11.32 83.74 32.86
C THR A 668 -12.81 83.66 32.57
N PHE A 669 -13.32 84.47 31.64
CA PHE A 669 -14.67 84.26 31.11
C PHE A 669 -14.60 83.25 29.97
N ALA A 670 -15.06 82.02 30.21
CA ALA A 670 -15.39 81.09 29.14
C ALA A 670 -16.90 81.21 28.87
N VAL A 671 -17.27 81.66 27.68
CA VAL A 671 -18.65 81.54 27.17
C VAL A 671 -18.75 80.21 26.44
N ASP A 672 -19.64 79.33 26.92
CA ASP A 672 -20.05 78.12 26.22
C ASP A 672 -20.74 78.51 24.91
N ALA A 673 -20.12 78.19 23.77
CA ALA A 673 -20.61 78.49 22.44
C ALA A 673 -21.62 77.42 21.95
N SER A 674 -22.64 77.14 22.76
CA SER A 674 -23.69 76.15 22.45
C SER A 674 -25.07 76.76 22.14
N GLY A 675 -25.16 78.07 21.87
CA GLY A 675 -26.39 78.74 21.46
C GLY A 675 -26.57 78.86 19.93
N PRO A 676 -27.78 78.66 19.38
CA PRO A 676 -28.04 78.85 17.95
C PRO A 676 -27.86 80.31 17.56
N SER A 677 -27.08 80.53 16.50
CA SER A 677 -26.78 81.86 15.96
C SER A 677 -28.04 82.51 15.38
N SER A 678 -28.66 83.40 16.16
CA SER A 678 -29.52 84.45 15.62
C SER A 678 -29.12 85.78 16.28
N PRO A 679 -28.98 86.88 15.53
CA PRO A 679 -28.57 88.16 16.11
C PRO A 679 -29.71 88.74 16.95
N GLY A 680 -29.71 88.45 18.26
CA GLY A 680 -30.69 88.94 19.21
C GLY A 680 -30.10 89.03 20.62
N THR A 681 -30.41 90.12 21.32
CA THR A 681 -29.98 90.42 22.68
C THR A 681 -30.34 89.28 23.65
N VAL A 682 -29.34 88.65 24.27
CA VAL A 682 -29.55 87.57 25.25
C VAL A 682 -29.99 88.19 26.59
N GLY A 683 -31.20 87.87 27.04
CA GLY A 683 -31.77 88.35 28.31
C GLY A 683 -31.14 87.64 29.53
N ALA A 684 -31.15 88.32 30.68
CA ALA A 684 -30.46 87.93 31.92
C ALA A 684 -30.86 86.56 32.54
N SER A 685 -31.77 85.82 31.94
CA SER A 685 -32.30 84.54 32.44
C SER A 685 -31.54 83.30 31.95
N GLN A 686 -30.38 83.44 31.30
CA GLN A 686 -29.62 82.29 30.75
C GLN A 686 -28.19 82.14 31.29
N LEU A 687 -27.80 82.84 32.35
CA LEU A 687 -26.50 82.63 33.00
C LEU A 687 -26.62 81.58 34.12
N GLN A 688 -26.18 80.33 33.87
CA GLN A 688 -26.01 79.32 34.93
C GLN A 688 -24.57 79.35 35.44
N ILE A 689 -24.40 79.72 36.72
CA ILE A 689 -23.14 79.57 37.46
C ILE A 689 -23.21 78.26 38.25
N ARG A 690 -22.26 77.34 38.06
CA ARG A 690 -22.13 76.12 38.87
C ARG A 690 -20.85 76.19 39.70
N THR A 691 -20.95 75.92 40.99
CA THR A 691 -19.80 75.74 41.90
C THR A 691 -19.57 74.25 42.17
N THR A 692 -18.35 73.90 42.53
CA THR A 692 -17.76 72.54 42.42
C THR A 692 -17.95 71.63 43.62
N ASP A 693 -18.94 71.84 44.50
CA ASP A 693 -19.16 70.95 45.66
C ASP A 693 -20.47 70.16 45.62
N ALA A 694 -20.37 68.93 46.11
CA ALA A 694 -21.32 67.85 45.92
C ALA A 694 -22.61 68.01 46.73
N GLY A 695 -23.73 67.74 46.06
CA GLY A 695 -24.99 67.36 46.70
C GLY A 695 -25.82 68.53 47.24
N ASP A 696 -26.53 69.23 46.35
CA ASP A 696 -27.93 69.56 46.62
C ASP A 696 -28.64 70.01 45.32
N VAL A 697 -29.76 69.36 45.03
CA VAL A 697 -30.69 69.75 43.98
C VAL A 697 -31.66 70.74 44.60
N ILE A 698 -31.56 72.03 44.24
CA ILE A 698 -32.60 72.99 44.60
C ILE A 698 -33.61 73.06 43.47
N GLY A 699 -34.82 72.61 43.81
CA GLY A 699 -35.95 72.44 42.93
C GLY A 699 -36.45 73.73 42.28
N GLN A 700 -37.00 73.51 41.10
CA GLN A 700 -37.86 74.38 40.32
C GLN A 700 -38.90 75.09 41.21
N LEU A 701 -38.95 76.42 41.15
CA LEU A 701 -40.05 77.22 41.71
C LEU A 701 -40.71 78.03 40.59
N GLU A 702 -41.95 77.64 40.30
CA GLU A 702 -42.85 78.26 39.34
C GLU A 702 -43.29 79.67 39.78
N ALA A 703 -43.69 80.46 38.78
CA ALA A 703 -44.10 81.85 38.93
C ALA A 703 -45.35 82.00 39.83
N GLY A 704 -45.22 82.83 40.88
CA GLY A 704 -46.33 83.26 41.73
C GLY A 704 -46.19 84.73 42.12
N THR A 705 -47.27 85.47 41.91
CA THR A 705 -47.42 86.91 42.11
C THR A 705 -47.56 87.30 43.60
N GLY A 706 -46.77 88.25 44.10
CA GLY A 706 -47.04 88.83 45.43
C GLY A 706 -45.88 89.62 46.04
N SER A 707 -46.17 90.88 46.39
CA SER A 707 -45.34 91.80 47.17
C SER A 707 -45.14 91.33 48.61
N GLY A 708 -43.89 91.36 49.11
CA GLY A 708 -43.65 91.24 50.55
C GLY A 708 -42.22 90.86 50.89
N LEU A 709 -41.49 91.81 51.48
CA LEU A 709 -40.18 91.61 52.10
C LEU A 709 -40.27 90.58 53.23
N GLY A 710 -39.40 89.58 53.20
CA GLY A 710 -39.25 88.59 54.27
C GLY A 710 -38.06 87.70 53.99
N GLU A 711 -36.89 88.09 54.50
CA GLU A 711 -35.72 87.21 54.52
C GLU A 711 -35.93 86.03 55.49
N PRO A 712 -35.40 84.85 55.17
CA PRO A 712 -34.88 83.94 56.15
C PRO A 712 -33.35 83.94 56.12
N ILE A 713 -32.81 84.53 57.18
CA ILE A 713 -31.45 84.36 57.68
C ILE A 713 -31.17 82.87 57.90
N VAL A 714 -30.03 82.38 57.39
CA VAL A 714 -29.25 81.33 58.08
C VAL A 714 -27.82 81.86 58.19
N GLY A 715 -27.44 82.22 59.40
CA GLY A 715 -26.09 82.63 59.75
C GLY A 715 -25.28 81.48 60.33
N ASP A 716 -24.02 81.41 59.91
CA ASP A 716 -22.79 81.19 60.69
C ASP A 716 -21.65 81.31 59.67
N GLY A 717 -20.75 82.28 59.66
CA GLY A 717 -20.18 83.07 60.73
C GLY A 717 -19.09 83.93 60.10
N GLY A 718 -19.35 85.24 60.06
CA GLY A 718 -18.38 86.33 60.03
C GLY A 718 -17.19 86.30 59.07
N HIS A 719 -17.22 87.15 58.04
CA HIS A 719 -16.18 88.15 57.80
C HIS A 719 -16.80 89.35 57.06
N HIS A 720 -16.85 90.51 57.71
CA HIS A 720 -17.22 91.80 57.10
C HIS A 720 -15.97 92.44 56.47
N PHE A 721 -16.05 92.86 55.20
CA PHE A 721 -15.20 93.91 54.65
C PHE A 721 -16.01 94.81 53.72
N THR A 722 -15.86 96.12 53.89
CA THR A 722 -16.66 97.18 53.27
C THR A 722 -15.83 97.99 52.26
N PHE A 723 -16.52 98.61 51.29
CA PHE A 723 -16.15 99.71 50.38
C PHE A 723 -15.39 99.33 49.08
N HIS A 724 -15.55 99.99 47.93
CA HIS A 724 -15.95 101.37 47.61
C HIS A 724 -16.52 101.46 46.17
N GLN A 725 -17.39 102.44 45.93
CA GLN A 725 -18.01 102.78 44.64
C GLN A 725 -17.27 103.96 43.99
N ASP A 726 -17.00 103.87 42.67
CA ASP A 726 -17.03 104.97 41.69
C ASP A 726 -16.81 104.36 40.28
N LEU A 727 -17.86 104.03 39.52
CA LEU A 727 -18.74 104.87 38.67
C LEU A 727 -18.09 105.39 37.38
N LEU A 728 -18.11 104.56 36.33
CA LEU A 728 -18.31 105.02 34.96
C LEU A 728 -19.11 103.95 34.18
N GLY A 729 -20.32 104.32 33.74
CA GLY A 729 -20.95 103.71 32.57
C GLY A 729 -21.85 102.49 32.79
N ALA A 730 -22.90 102.67 33.59
CA ALA A 730 -24.20 102.04 33.39
C ALA A 730 -24.24 100.53 33.12
N PHE A 731 -23.95 99.69 34.12
CA PHE A 731 -24.76 98.50 34.40
C PHE A 731 -24.66 98.19 35.91
N ILE A 732 -25.81 98.20 36.56
CA ILE A 732 -25.98 97.91 37.99
C ILE A 732 -26.06 96.39 38.12
N LEU A 733 -25.04 95.75 38.70
CA LEU A 733 -25.19 94.41 39.26
C LEU A 733 -25.46 94.55 40.76
N TYR A 734 -26.64 94.08 41.17
CA TYR A 734 -26.96 93.84 42.57
C TYR A 734 -26.10 92.67 43.08
N HIS A 735 -25.52 92.84 44.27
CA HIS A 735 -24.56 91.92 44.92
C HIS A 735 -25.14 90.53 45.23
#